data_AF-A0ABD3R1L1-F1
#
_entry.id   AF-A0ABD3R1L1-F1
#
_cell.length_a   1.000
_cell.length_b   1.000
_cell.length_c   1.000
_cell.angle_alpha   90.00
_cell.angle_beta   90.00
_cell.angle_gamma   90.00
#
_symmetry.space_group_name_H-M   'P 1'
#
loop_
_entity.id
_entity.type
_entity.pdbx_description
1 polymer ?
#
loop_
_entity_poly.entity_id
_entity_poly.type
_entity_poly.pdbx_seq_one_letter_code
_entity_poly.pdbx_strand_id
1 'polypeptide(L)'
;MAEVVMQCVAAGLDGGADECRPFLSGLSLPTPLRPLPLLPPPYSHYYGFLVTPLFLFAISLLALSLLASHKLSRTPIRRLGCVGVRGRRHFSWNEAATGDCGGGICDWWIFGGSVWIRAFLVFWDTMISGLGDGGGHESDSGGGENVFACFGIAKGAPASHGRWKSERPRGSLGILGYDTILGAHGPLVLAPLRASVLILAWISICSFMAMTHKELVRWMANVDQMSTTSCGENIIVLALHTVRGIQSTMNTGKDFFDDTHSNVLLSTIVYASVVIATAELSLYALGIAFTKLRIYVPKGVSNPGGPRPRKILRMPKWKEGKIHFLPKNLLSGDDGDANSRQWRCAVAHDAHRDTDSKFGRTLSQHLNEVSALTGEPFGRQIWTTLVAQPLTRKGETEDDLEAVLMKEFPIAPAKLQNGASYASEGSSGQNKTEIFNQPAVIGSFLQNFLNPDKQAQSKVRQSNRANDDRNKLIQVLSSGGRSPLAFDPSRNPNSCDQLFRAQMIASYLEKSKGALPDDISYLLVNKPEGDAKNNLPKSAMETARRGIAFYSMLQTSDGHFAGDYGGPHFLLPGLVVAWYVMGRPSEMISPSQQALMMHYLMVHQQEDGGWGTHIESPSTMFGTVICYLAVRLLGGNKDEDWITKGREFIQKEGGAVMTSSWAKFWLCLVGCMDWKGHNSVPPEMWLLPNWFPFHPGRLWCHCRMVYLPMGYLYGSRFIYSHADTDPLIKELRKELYCKPYDSIKWDSTRHLVADMDNYSPIPVFMKFAQNCLSFYENWAVFRPFRDVARKTGLNFCLEYMKAEDLQTNYIDIGPVNKALNMVSAFHAANNDINDQAVRNHMMRVPDYLWVAEDGMKMQGYNGSQCWDTSFAIQAVWECGLLDEFPLMSAKVWAYLERSQILSTDTSRSSPAHQYESCDYRDKFYRHVSKGGWPFSTSAHGWPISDCTGEGLKGILALMDSRLVMGAVEKGILKGIEPTRLYDAVNVILTLQNEDGGWATYENNRGFGWYEKLNPSEVFGDIMIDYSYVECSMASLTALAEFHEKYPNHRTKEITFAIRRGAEFIKSIQREDGSWYGSWACCFCYGCWFGIEGLIKAGESHRSHAITKCCDFLLSQQRPNGGWGEDFTSCYDKDYAENGMQSYGDEGSGVVNTAWALLALSAAKCSDVAAIQKGVQYLMTRQLDCGDWPQEGISGVFNRACGITYTAYRNIFPIWALGRCSKLLGEDHSGIAVSGE
;
A
#
# COMPACT_ATOMS: atom_id res chain seq x y z
N MET A 1 -30.41 7.90 -42.73
CA MET A 1 -30.94 8.34 -41.42
C MET A 1 -29.84 8.95 -40.55
N ALA A 2 -28.75 8.25 -40.25
CA ALA A 2 -27.62 8.83 -39.49
C ALA A 2 -27.01 10.09 -40.15
N GLU A 3 -26.96 10.16 -41.49
CA GLU A 3 -26.39 11.31 -42.24
C GLU A 3 -27.26 12.57 -42.22
N VAL A 4 -28.58 12.43 -42.02
CA VAL A 4 -29.54 13.54 -41.94
C VAL A 4 -29.56 14.14 -40.54
N VAL A 5 -29.37 13.30 -39.51
CA VAL A 5 -29.22 13.73 -38.11
C VAL A 5 -27.92 14.54 -37.93
N MET A 6 -26.85 14.18 -38.66
CA MET A 6 -25.55 14.86 -38.59
C MET A 6 -25.53 16.27 -39.21
N GLN A 7 -26.42 16.61 -40.15
CA GLN A 7 -26.48 17.96 -40.73
C GLN A 7 -27.34 18.94 -39.90
N CYS A 8 -28.36 18.44 -39.19
CA CYS A 8 -29.17 19.28 -38.29
C CYS A 8 -28.39 19.72 -37.03
N VAL A 9 -27.50 18.86 -36.53
CA VAL A 9 -26.66 19.15 -35.35
C VAL A 9 -25.55 20.16 -35.68
N ALA A 10 -25.07 20.21 -36.92
CA ALA A 10 -23.99 21.11 -37.35
C ALA A 10 -24.42 22.59 -37.52
N ALA A 11 -25.71 22.92 -37.48
CA ALA A 11 -26.24 24.27 -37.73
C ALA A 11 -26.63 25.07 -36.47
N GLY A 12 -26.48 24.50 -35.26
CA GLY A 12 -26.62 25.25 -34.00
C GLY A 12 -27.98 25.93 -33.79
N LEU A 13 -29.08 25.24 -34.08
CA LEU A 13 -30.44 25.74 -33.88
C LEU A 13 -31.12 24.99 -32.72
N ASP A 14 -31.30 25.68 -31.60
CA ASP A 14 -32.15 25.25 -30.48
C ASP A 14 -33.63 25.54 -30.83
N GLY A 15 -34.35 24.55 -31.34
CA GLY A 15 -35.78 24.68 -31.69
C GLY A 15 -36.43 23.40 -32.23
N GLY A 16 -37.70 23.17 -31.88
CA GLY A 16 -38.44 21.91 -32.06
C GLY A 16 -38.80 21.46 -33.49
N ALA A 17 -39.31 20.23 -33.58
CA ALA A 17 -39.25 19.31 -34.72
C ALA A 17 -40.17 19.54 -35.95
N ASP A 18 -40.79 20.72 -36.15
CA ASP A 18 -41.74 20.91 -37.26
C ASP A 18 -41.13 21.47 -38.57
N GLU A 19 -39.86 21.90 -38.60
CA GLU A 19 -39.25 22.51 -39.79
C GLU A 19 -38.50 21.53 -40.74
N CYS A 20 -38.40 20.23 -40.43
CA CYS A 20 -37.64 19.27 -41.26
C CYS A 20 -38.46 18.43 -42.26
N ARG A 21 -39.76 18.68 -42.42
CA ARG A 21 -40.64 17.88 -43.30
C ARG A 21 -40.39 17.89 -44.83
N PRO A 22 -39.66 18.82 -45.48
CA PRO A 22 -39.61 18.82 -46.96
C PRO A 22 -38.66 17.79 -47.61
N PHE A 23 -37.79 17.09 -46.87
CA PHE A 23 -36.66 16.37 -47.50
C PHE A 23 -36.88 14.88 -47.84
N LEU A 24 -38.06 14.30 -47.60
CA LEU A 24 -38.26 12.84 -47.69
C LEU A 24 -39.25 12.36 -48.78
N SER A 25 -39.80 13.25 -49.59
CA SER A 25 -40.77 12.86 -50.64
C SER A 25 -40.11 12.75 -52.02
N GLY A 26 -39.49 11.61 -52.33
CA GLY A 26 -39.14 11.30 -53.71
C GLY A 26 -38.24 10.08 -53.89
N LEU A 27 -38.83 8.91 -54.14
CA LEU A 27 -38.58 8.04 -55.31
C LEU A 27 -38.93 6.56 -55.04
N SER A 28 -39.53 5.94 -56.06
CA SER A 28 -40.34 4.71 -56.02
C SER A 28 -39.95 3.69 -57.10
N LEU A 29 -39.83 2.39 -56.72
CA LEU A 29 -40.12 1.09 -57.43
C LEU A 29 -39.41 0.77 -58.80
N PRO A 30 -39.34 -0.49 -59.36
CA PRO A 30 -40.09 -1.76 -59.11
C PRO A 30 -39.34 -3.15 -59.23
N THR A 31 -40.04 -4.24 -58.85
CA THR A 31 -39.84 -5.73 -59.04
C THR A 31 -40.17 -6.26 -60.48
N PRO A 32 -40.12 -7.58 -60.91
CA PRO A 32 -40.05 -8.91 -60.20
C PRO A 32 -39.30 -10.13 -60.88
N LEU A 33 -39.08 -11.27 -60.16
CA LEU A 33 -39.42 -12.70 -60.51
C LEU A 33 -38.82 -13.77 -59.53
N ARG A 34 -39.57 -14.88 -59.28
CA ARG A 34 -39.49 -16.01 -58.30
C ARG A 34 -38.73 -17.28 -58.84
N PRO A 35 -38.63 -18.51 -58.19
CA PRO A 35 -38.83 -19.01 -56.78
C PRO A 35 -37.82 -20.09 -56.19
N LEU A 36 -37.75 -20.20 -54.83
CA LEU A 36 -37.52 -21.35 -53.87
C LEU A 36 -36.38 -22.42 -54.02
N PRO A 37 -35.93 -23.17 -52.96
CA PRO A 37 -36.16 -23.12 -51.48
C PRO A 37 -34.88 -23.25 -50.58
N LEU A 38 -34.96 -22.91 -49.28
CA LEU A 38 -34.37 -23.64 -48.11
C LEU A 38 -34.69 -22.90 -46.77
N LEU A 39 -35.10 -23.67 -45.75
CA LEU A 39 -35.59 -23.30 -44.40
C LEU A 39 -34.48 -22.97 -43.37
N PRO A 40 -34.80 -22.27 -42.25
CA PRO A 40 -34.17 -22.51 -40.95
C PRO A 40 -35.17 -22.83 -39.79
N PRO A 41 -34.73 -23.47 -38.69
CA PRO A 41 -35.58 -24.07 -37.62
C PRO A 41 -35.87 -23.14 -36.42
N PRO A 42 -36.77 -23.53 -35.48
CA PRO A 42 -37.38 -22.62 -34.49
C PRO A 42 -36.63 -22.54 -33.14
N TYR A 43 -36.50 -21.32 -32.60
CA TYR A 43 -36.01 -21.02 -31.25
C TYR A 43 -37.17 -20.57 -30.35
N SER A 44 -37.67 -21.42 -29.46
CA SER A 44 -38.52 -20.97 -28.33
C SER A 44 -38.56 -21.90 -27.11
N HIS A 45 -37.84 -23.03 -27.09
CA HIS A 45 -37.95 -24.01 -26.00
C HIS A 45 -36.78 -24.10 -25.00
N TYR A 46 -35.71 -23.30 -25.13
CA TYR A 46 -34.50 -23.46 -24.29
C TYR A 46 -34.36 -22.53 -23.08
N TYR A 47 -35.12 -21.43 -22.98
CA TYR A 47 -34.93 -20.44 -21.92
C TYR A 47 -35.46 -20.86 -20.53
N GLY A 48 -36.40 -21.81 -20.46
CA GLY A 48 -36.95 -22.29 -19.18
C GLY A 48 -36.06 -23.28 -18.42
N PHE A 49 -35.08 -23.91 -19.08
CA PHE A 49 -34.27 -25.00 -18.49
C PHE A 49 -33.02 -24.51 -17.72
N LEU A 50 -32.59 -23.26 -17.94
CA LEU A 50 -31.34 -22.69 -17.40
C LEU A 50 -31.55 -21.71 -16.23
N VAL A 51 -32.74 -21.13 -16.08
CA VAL A 51 -33.02 -20.14 -15.03
C VAL A 51 -33.25 -20.80 -13.67
N THR A 52 -33.81 -22.02 -13.64
CA THR A 52 -34.15 -22.74 -12.41
C THR A 52 -32.93 -23.23 -11.60
N PRO A 53 -31.85 -23.75 -12.19
CA PRO A 53 -30.64 -24.16 -11.44
C PRO A 53 -29.87 -22.97 -10.84
N LEU A 54 -29.78 -21.85 -11.56
CA LEU A 54 -29.15 -20.62 -11.08
C LEU A 54 -29.94 -19.99 -9.92
N PHE A 55 -31.27 -20.05 -9.99
CA PHE A 55 -32.17 -19.64 -8.91
C PHE A 55 -31.99 -20.49 -7.64
N LEU A 56 -31.90 -21.82 -7.79
CA LEU A 56 -31.68 -22.73 -6.66
C LEU A 56 -30.28 -22.58 -6.05
N PHE A 57 -29.26 -22.29 -6.87
CA PHE A 57 -27.91 -21.99 -6.40
C PHE A 57 -27.83 -20.68 -5.61
N ALA A 58 -28.51 -19.62 -6.08
CA ALA A 58 -28.58 -18.34 -5.37
C ALA A 58 -29.32 -18.43 -4.04
N ILE A 59 -30.43 -19.19 -3.96
CA ILE A 59 -31.16 -19.42 -2.71
C ILE A 59 -30.35 -20.28 -1.73
N SER A 60 -29.60 -21.26 -2.23
CA SER A 60 -28.70 -22.07 -1.39
C SER A 60 -27.57 -21.23 -0.78
N LEU A 61 -27.01 -20.29 -1.54
CA LEU A 61 -26.03 -19.30 -1.06
C LEU A 61 -26.62 -18.32 -0.03
N LEU A 62 -27.91 -17.97 -0.16
CA LEU A 62 -28.63 -17.11 0.77
C LEU A 62 -28.96 -17.83 2.09
N ALA A 63 -29.34 -19.11 2.03
CA ALA A 63 -29.53 -19.94 3.23
C ALA A 63 -28.20 -20.18 3.97
N LEU A 64 -27.10 -20.35 3.22
CA LEU A 64 -25.72 -20.44 3.72
C LEU A 64 -25.29 -19.19 4.50
N SER A 65 -25.63 -17.98 4.04
CA SER A 65 -25.27 -16.73 4.71
C SER A 65 -26.07 -16.53 6.01
N LEU A 66 -27.36 -16.89 6.01
CA LEU A 66 -28.24 -16.78 7.18
C LEU A 66 -27.86 -17.76 8.31
N LEU A 67 -27.50 -19.00 7.97
CA LEU A 67 -27.05 -20.01 8.94
C LEU A 67 -25.67 -19.69 9.53
N ALA A 68 -24.75 -19.14 8.72
CA ALA A 68 -23.44 -18.69 9.19
C ALA A 68 -23.56 -17.50 10.16
N SER A 69 -24.48 -16.56 9.88
CA SER A 69 -24.68 -15.36 10.69
C SER A 69 -25.27 -15.65 12.09
N HIS A 70 -26.16 -16.64 12.21
CA HIS A 70 -26.74 -17.04 13.51
C HIS A 70 -25.70 -17.73 14.44
N LYS A 71 -24.70 -18.43 13.91
CA LYS A 71 -23.69 -19.13 14.72
C LYS A 71 -22.57 -18.19 15.24
N LEU A 72 -22.40 -17.02 14.61
CA LEU A 72 -21.34 -16.06 14.92
C LEU A 72 -21.74 -15.04 16.01
N SER A 73 -23.02 -14.92 16.37
CA SER A 73 -23.48 -14.06 17.47
C SER A 73 -23.53 -14.82 18.80
N ARG A 74 -22.39 -14.90 19.52
CA ARG A 74 -22.34 -15.42 20.90
C ARG A 74 -22.82 -14.40 21.94
N THR A 75 -24.04 -13.89 21.81
CA THR A 75 -24.66 -13.05 22.85
C THR A 75 -25.90 -13.75 23.40
N PRO A 76 -25.88 -14.27 24.65
CA PRO A 76 -27.06 -14.86 25.24
C PRO A 76 -28.06 -13.77 25.63
N ILE A 77 -29.23 -13.74 24.97
CA ILE A 77 -30.35 -12.88 25.39
C ILE A 77 -30.93 -13.46 26.68
N ARG A 78 -30.46 -13.00 27.84
CA ARG A 78 -31.11 -13.21 29.14
C ARG A 78 -31.38 -11.86 29.83
N ARG A 79 -32.69 -11.56 29.97
CA ARG A 79 -33.36 -10.65 30.92
C ARG A 79 -32.74 -9.26 31.12
N LEU A 80 -33.23 -8.30 30.34
CA LEU A 80 -33.33 -6.89 30.74
C LEU A 80 -34.31 -6.78 31.91
N GLY A 81 -33.79 -6.53 33.10
CA GLY A 81 -34.63 -6.33 34.28
C GLY A 81 -33.83 -5.95 35.52
N CYS A 82 -33.26 -4.74 35.55
CA CYS A 82 -33.01 -4.00 36.78
C CYS A 82 -33.21 -2.50 36.52
N VAL A 83 -34.12 -1.92 37.31
CA VAL A 83 -34.52 -0.51 37.33
C VAL A 83 -33.70 0.22 38.39
N GLY A 84 -33.29 1.46 38.11
CA GLY A 84 -32.98 2.48 39.12
C GLY A 84 -32.37 3.74 38.49
N VAL A 85 -32.61 4.99 38.92
CA VAL A 85 -33.57 5.62 39.85
C VAL A 85 -33.71 7.09 39.36
N ARG A 86 -34.95 7.60 39.23
CA ARG A 86 -35.40 8.97 38.83
C ARG A 86 -35.13 9.34 37.35
N GLY A 87 -36.08 9.63 36.46
CA GLY A 87 -37.52 9.91 36.59
C GLY A 87 -37.90 11.10 35.69
N ARG A 88 -37.97 10.91 34.36
CA ARG A 88 -38.85 11.56 33.36
C ARG A 88 -38.41 11.16 31.95
N ARG A 89 -39.37 10.74 31.12
CA ARG A 89 -39.16 10.26 29.75
C ARG A 89 -38.93 11.43 28.79
N HIS A 90 -37.72 11.52 28.24
CA HIS A 90 -37.47 11.94 26.86
C HIS A 90 -36.32 11.08 26.34
N PHE A 91 -36.61 10.18 25.39
CA PHE A 91 -35.60 9.62 24.51
C PHE A 91 -35.61 10.50 23.26
N SER A 92 -34.60 11.36 23.11
CA SER A 92 -34.16 11.74 21.77
C SER A 92 -33.41 10.53 21.21
N TRP A 93 -33.90 10.02 20.10
CA TRP A 93 -33.13 9.11 19.24
C TRP A 93 -31.81 9.80 18.88
N ASN A 94 -30.69 9.13 19.14
CA ASN A 94 -29.36 9.61 18.79
C ASN A 94 -28.96 8.91 17.48
N GLU A 95 -28.68 9.70 16.45
CA GLU A 95 -28.41 9.34 15.03
C GLU A 95 -27.06 8.63 14.79
N ALA A 96 -26.62 7.78 15.72
CA ALA A 96 -25.33 7.08 15.60
C ALA A 96 -25.46 5.56 15.35
N ALA A 97 -26.67 5.04 15.11
CA ALA A 97 -26.89 3.61 14.87
C ALA A 97 -27.79 3.26 13.67
N THR A 98 -28.30 4.25 12.93
CA THR A 98 -29.02 4.04 11.67
C THR A 98 -28.82 5.27 10.79
N GLY A 99 -27.81 5.25 9.93
CA GLY A 99 -27.69 6.22 8.84
C GLY A 99 -28.77 5.98 7.78
N ASP A 100 -29.26 7.08 7.22
CA ASP A 100 -30.32 7.23 6.22
C ASP A 100 -30.57 6.05 5.26
N CYS A 101 -31.80 5.54 5.31
CA CYS A 101 -32.38 4.70 4.25
C CYS A 101 -32.94 5.60 3.14
N GLY A 102 -32.10 5.96 2.18
CA GLY A 102 -32.53 6.57 0.92
C GLY A 102 -33.17 5.53 0.00
N GLY A 103 -34.50 5.51 -0.06
CA GLY A 103 -35.36 5.12 -1.20
C GLY A 103 -34.87 4.07 -2.23
N GLY A 104 -34.33 2.93 -1.80
CA GLY A 104 -33.90 1.84 -2.69
C GLY A 104 -34.98 0.77 -2.92
N ILE A 105 -34.99 0.15 -4.10
CA ILE A 105 -35.93 -0.90 -4.55
C ILE A 105 -35.90 -2.21 -3.71
N CYS A 106 -35.09 -2.29 -2.65
CA CYS A 106 -34.90 -3.50 -1.83
C CYS A 106 -34.64 -3.18 -0.34
N ASP A 107 -35.66 -2.76 0.41
CA ASP A 107 -35.58 -2.69 1.88
C ASP A 107 -36.05 -4.00 2.54
N TRP A 108 -35.32 -4.46 3.57
CA TRP A 108 -35.60 -5.69 4.32
C TRP A 108 -35.62 -5.41 5.84
N TRP A 109 -36.61 -5.97 6.55
CA TRP A 109 -36.78 -5.83 8.01
C TRP A 109 -36.79 -7.19 8.70
N ILE A 110 -36.07 -7.32 9.83
CA ILE A 110 -36.10 -8.52 10.69
C ILE A 110 -36.78 -8.16 12.02
N PHE A 111 -38.00 -8.63 12.21
CA PHE A 111 -38.64 -8.71 13.52
C PHE A 111 -39.18 -10.12 13.73
N GLY A 112 -38.77 -10.78 14.82
CA GLY A 112 -39.42 -11.97 15.35
C GLY A 112 -39.72 -13.09 14.34
N GLY A 113 -38.69 -13.68 13.72
CA GLY A 113 -38.80 -15.01 13.10
C GLY A 113 -39.54 -15.15 11.77
N SER A 114 -39.86 -14.06 11.06
CA SER A 114 -40.44 -14.12 9.70
C SER A 114 -39.84 -13.05 8.77
N VAL A 115 -39.44 -13.44 7.55
CA VAL A 115 -38.88 -12.57 6.49
C VAL A 115 -39.97 -12.29 5.45
N TRP A 116 -40.15 -11.03 5.04
CA TRP A 116 -41.08 -10.62 3.97
C TRP A 116 -40.30 -10.14 2.73
N ILE A 117 -40.63 -10.64 1.52
CA ILE A 117 -39.98 -10.31 0.24
C ILE A 117 -40.89 -9.40 -0.60
N ARG A 118 -40.43 -8.20 -1.00
CA ARG A 118 -41.17 -7.26 -1.89
C ARG A 118 -40.69 -7.24 -3.35
N ALA A 119 -39.65 -8.01 -3.70
CA ALA A 119 -38.89 -7.81 -4.95
C ALA A 119 -39.47 -8.45 -6.24
N PHE A 120 -40.38 -9.42 -6.17
CA PHE A 120 -40.71 -10.24 -7.35
C PHE A 120 -41.97 -9.81 -8.13
N LEU A 121 -42.97 -9.20 -7.48
CA LEU A 121 -44.21 -8.78 -8.17
C LEU A 121 -43.98 -7.57 -9.08
N VAL A 122 -43.10 -6.65 -8.69
CA VAL A 122 -42.74 -5.46 -9.47
C VAL A 122 -41.91 -5.83 -10.71
N PHE A 123 -41.00 -6.81 -10.60
CA PHE A 123 -40.19 -7.28 -11.73
C PHE A 123 -41.02 -8.08 -12.74
N TRP A 124 -42.06 -8.78 -12.28
CA TRP A 124 -42.99 -9.54 -13.12
C TRP A 124 -43.99 -8.64 -13.88
N ASP A 125 -44.54 -7.62 -13.23
CA ASP A 125 -45.43 -6.63 -13.88
C ASP A 125 -44.69 -5.80 -14.94
N THR A 126 -43.41 -5.48 -14.72
CA THR A 126 -42.60 -4.72 -15.68
C THR A 126 -42.29 -5.52 -16.95
N MET A 127 -42.21 -6.86 -16.85
CA MET A 127 -41.96 -7.75 -17.99
C MET A 127 -43.22 -8.04 -18.82
N ILE A 128 -44.42 -7.95 -18.23
CA ILE A 128 -45.70 -8.16 -18.94
C ILE A 128 -46.23 -6.86 -19.56
N SER A 129 -45.92 -5.70 -18.97
CA SER A 129 -46.41 -4.39 -19.44
C SER A 129 -45.71 -3.87 -20.72
N GLY A 130 -44.65 -4.53 -21.18
CA GLY A 130 -43.88 -4.16 -22.39
C GLY A 130 -44.45 -4.64 -23.73
N LEU A 131 -45.73 -5.05 -23.79
CA LEU A 131 -46.35 -5.63 -25.00
C LEU A 131 -47.62 -4.90 -25.51
N GLY A 132 -47.80 -3.61 -25.18
CA GLY A 132 -48.94 -2.81 -25.67
C GLY A 132 -48.51 -1.50 -26.34
N ASP A 133 -48.98 -1.28 -27.57
CA ASP A 133 -48.66 -0.16 -28.45
C ASP A 133 -49.65 1.03 -28.27
N GLY A 134 -49.15 2.27 -28.38
CA GLY A 134 -49.88 3.47 -28.82
C GLY A 134 -50.81 4.27 -27.87
N GLY A 135 -50.57 5.58 -27.74
CA GLY A 135 -51.59 6.58 -27.38
C GLY A 135 -51.15 7.66 -26.38
N GLY A 136 -51.22 8.94 -26.76
CA GLY A 136 -50.77 10.09 -25.96
C GLY A 136 -51.79 10.69 -24.98
N HIS A 137 -51.31 11.76 -24.33
CA HIS A 137 -51.90 12.70 -23.36
C HIS A 137 -51.56 12.53 -21.87
N GLU A 138 -51.03 13.64 -21.33
CA GLU A 138 -50.77 13.99 -19.94
C GLU A 138 -52.06 14.12 -19.10
N SER A 139 -52.02 13.69 -17.83
CA SER A 139 -52.33 14.50 -16.62
C SER A 139 -52.52 13.63 -15.35
N ASP A 140 -51.87 14.10 -14.29
CA ASP A 140 -52.15 14.04 -12.84
C ASP A 140 -52.66 12.79 -12.10
N SER A 141 -51.88 12.47 -11.05
CA SER A 141 -52.22 11.90 -9.73
C SER A 141 -53.46 10.98 -9.58
N GLY A 142 -53.20 9.69 -9.30
CA GLY A 142 -54.19 8.76 -8.74
C GLY A 142 -53.57 7.38 -8.46
N GLY A 143 -53.75 6.86 -7.25
CA GLY A 143 -53.06 5.68 -6.73
C GLY A 143 -53.34 4.36 -7.45
N GLY A 144 -52.31 3.51 -7.54
CA GLY A 144 -52.44 2.08 -7.87
C GLY A 144 -52.50 1.25 -6.59
N GLU A 145 -53.56 0.46 -6.46
CA GLU A 145 -53.88 -0.36 -5.29
C GLU A 145 -52.91 -1.54 -5.11
N ASN A 146 -52.41 -1.71 -3.88
CA ASN A 146 -51.60 -2.87 -3.47
C ASN A 146 -52.52 -4.06 -3.11
N VAL A 147 -52.41 -5.18 -3.81
CA VAL A 147 -53.04 -6.45 -3.39
C VAL A 147 -52.21 -7.06 -2.25
N PHE A 148 -52.73 -7.01 -1.02
CA PHE A 148 -52.16 -7.72 0.14
C PHE A 148 -52.88 -9.05 0.35
N ALA A 149 -52.15 -10.18 0.33
CA ALA A 149 -52.63 -11.46 0.83
C ALA A 149 -51.98 -11.77 2.19
N CYS A 150 -52.78 -11.77 3.27
CA CYS A 150 -52.34 -12.09 4.63
C CYS A 150 -52.60 -13.57 4.96
N PHE A 151 -51.57 -14.31 5.38
CA PHE A 151 -51.72 -15.63 6.00
C PHE A 151 -51.26 -15.57 7.46
N GLY A 152 -52.17 -15.81 8.40
CA GLY A 152 -51.89 -15.81 9.84
C GLY A 152 -52.21 -17.16 10.49
N ILE A 153 -51.30 -17.65 11.34
CA ILE A 153 -51.58 -18.72 12.31
C ILE A 153 -51.92 -18.04 13.64
N ALA A 154 -53.19 -18.04 14.02
CA ALA A 154 -53.60 -17.56 15.33
C ALA A 154 -53.28 -18.63 16.41
N LYS A 155 -52.41 -18.29 17.37
CA LYS A 155 -52.27 -19.03 18.62
C LYS A 155 -53.08 -18.31 19.70
N GLY A 156 -54.15 -18.93 20.17
CA GLY A 156 -54.92 -18.45 21.33
C GLY A 156 -54.06 -18.42 22.60
N ALA A 157 -54.09 -17.29 23.31
CA ALA A 157 -53.49 -17.13 24.63
C ALA A 157 -54.48 -17.59 25.73
N PRO A 158 -54.05 -18.22 26.84
CA PRO A 158 -54.93 -18.44 27.99
C PRO A 158 -54.87 -17.24 28.95
N ALA A 159 -56.05 -16.78 29.35
CA ALA A 159 -56.24 -15.82 30.43
C ALA A 159 -56.03 -16.47 31.82
N SER A 160 -55.79 -15.60 32.80
CA SER A 160 -55.39 -15.86 34.18
C SER A 160 -56.44 -16.54 35.09
N HIS A 161 -55.92 -17.39 36.00
CA HIS A 161 -56.47 -17.85 37.30
C HIS A 161 -57.71 -18.78 37.33
N GLY A 162 -57.54 -19.98 37.95
CA GLY A 162 -58.61 -20.74 38.60
C GLY A 162 -58.88 -22.17 38.13
N ARG A 163 -58.48 -23.16 38.95
CA ARG A 163 -59.03 -24.52 39.21
C ARG A 163 -59.76 -25.36 38.11
N TRP A 164 -59.28 -26.61 37.99
CA TRP A 164 -59.87 -27.88 37.49
C TRP A 164 -59.86 -28.27 35.99
N LYS A 165 -59.24 -29.44 35.76
CA LYS A 165 -59.38 -30.56 34.78
C LYS A 165 -59.71 -30.36 33.28
N SER A 166 -58.84 -31.00 32.48
CA SER A 166 -59.03 -31.75 31.21
C SER A 166 -59.64 -31.08 29.97
N GLU A 167 -58.81 -30.96 28.92
CA GLU A 167 -59.00 -31.30 27.49
C GLU A 167 -58.35 -30.27 26.53
N ARG A 168 -57.76 -30.77 25.42
CA ARG A 168 -57.02 -29.99 24.40
C ARG A 168 -57.98 -29.42 23.33
N PRO A 169 -57.74 -28.22 22.75
CA PRO A 169 -58.34 -27.84 21.46
C PRO A 169 -57.34 -27.89 20.29
N ARG A 170 -57.81 -28.41 19.15
CA ARG A 170 -57.18 -28.36 17.81
C ARG A 170 -57.53 -27.02 17.13
N GLY A 171 -56.60 -26.42 16.39
CA GLY A 171 -56.86 -25.23 15.54
C GLY A 171 -56.91 -25.60 14.05
N SER A 172 -57.93 -25.10 13.35
CA SER A 172 -58.20 -25.27 11.90
C SER A 172 -57.88 -23.99 11.10
N LEU A 173 -57.48 -24.15 9.84
CA LEU A 173 -57.16 -23.08 8.87
C LEU A 173 -58.41 -22.73 8.04
N GLY A 174 -58.70 -21.44 7.81
CA GLY A 174 -59.83 -21.00 6.96
C GLY A 174 -59.44 -19.84 6.03
N ILE A 175 -60.01 -19.83 4.83
CA ILE A 175 -59.82 -18.82 3.76
C ILE A 175 -61.07 -17.92 3.73
N LEU A 176 -60.90 -16.59 3.72
CA LEU A 176 -61.97 -15.63 3.47
C LEU A 176 -61.78 -15.03 2.08
N GLY A 177 -62.78 -15.22 1.20
CA GLY A 177 -62.86 -14.60 -0.12
C GLY A 177 -63.73 -13.35 -0.11
N TYR A 178 -63.48 -12.46 -1.08
CA TYR A 178 -64.42 -11.44 -1.53
C TYR A 178 -64.36 -11.32 -3.05
N ASP A 179 -65.54 -11.13 -3.64
CA ASP A 179 -65.87 -11.18 -5.07
C ASP A 179 -66.44 -9.82 -5.48
N THR A 180 -66.11 -9.30 -6.66
CA THR A 180 -67.09 -8.76 -7.64
C THR A 180 -66.46 -8.21 -8.95
N ILE A 181 -66.99 -8.73 -10.06
CA ILE A 181 -67.22 -8.11 -11.39
C ILE A 181 -66.02 -7.93 -12.35
N LEU A 182 -65.93 -8.82 -13.34
CA LEU A 182 -65.99 -8.47 -14.78
C LEU A 182 -66.18 -9.75 -15.62
N GLY A 183 -67.11 -9.70 -16.56
CA GLY A 183 -67.58 -10.83 -17.35
C GLY A 183 -66.71 -11.19 -18.58
N ALA A 184 -66.80 -12.47 -18.93
CA ALA A 184 -66.70 -13.11 -20.25
C ALA A 184 -65.67 -12.62 -21.30
N HIS A 185 -64.62 -13.43 -21.56
CA HIS A 185 -64.47 -14.29 -22.77
C HIS A 185 -63.00 -14.80 -22.96
N GLY A 186 -62.73 -16.09 -22.66
CA GLY A 186 -61.71 -17.03 -23.22
C GLY A 186 -60.21 -16.68 -23.33
N PRO A 187 -59.31 -17.64 -23.69
CA PRO A 187 -58.96 -18.91 -23.07
C PRO A 187 -57.55 -18.85 -22.40
N LEU A 188 -57.46 -18.91 -21.07
CA LEU A 188 -56.18 -18.85 -20.33
C LEU A 188 -56.19 -19.84 -19.14
N VAL A 189 -56.51 -21.10 -19.39
CA VAL A 189 -56.70 -22.10 -18.32
C VAL A 189 -55.45 -22.95 -18.02
N LEU A 190 -54.34 -22.81 -18.76
CA LEU A 190 -53.13 -23.63 -18.52
C LEU A 190 -52.01 -22.96 -17.69
N ALA A 191 -52.00 -21.62 -17.58
CA ALA A 191 -51.02 -20.89 -16.76
C ALA A 191 -51.29 -20.98 -15.23
N PRO A 192 -52.56 -20.90 -14.76
CA PRO A 192 -52.85 -20.97 -13.33
C PRO A 192 -52.48 -22.33 -12.73
N LEU A 193 -52.74 -23.43 -13.44
CA LEU A 193 -52.43 -24.78 -12.96
C LEU A 193 -50.92 -25.02 -12.77
N ARG A 194 -50.07 -24.50 -13.66
CA ARG A 194 -48.60 -24.63 -13.56
C ARG A 194 -48.03 -23.79 -12.43
N ALA A 195 -48.57 -22.60 -12.20
CA ALA A 195 -48.21 -21.76 -11.06
C ALA A 195 -48.64 -22.42 -9.74
N SER A 196 -49.85 -22.98 -9.67
CA SER A 196 -50.32 -23.71 -8.49
C SER A 196 -49.45 -24.92 -8.15
N VAL A 197 -48.96 -25.67 -9.15
CA VAL A 197 -48.07 -26.82 -8.93
C VAL A 197 -46.69 -26.39 -8.42
N LEU A 198 -46.10 -25.32 -8.96
CA LEU A 198 -44.82 -24.77 -8.47
C LEU A 198 -44.95 -24.20 -7.05
N ILE A 199 -46.08 -23.55 -6.75
CA ILE A 199 -46.38 -23.02 -5.42
C ILE A 199 -46.57 -24.17 -4.42
N LEU A 200 -47.28 -25.25 -4.78
CA LEU A 200 -47.46 -26.42 -3.90
C LEU A 200 -46.15 -27.20 -3.68
N ALA A 201 -45.31 -27.33 -4.71
CA ALA A 201 -43.97 -27.90 -4.59
C ALA A 201 -43.08 -27.04 -3.68
N TRP A 202 -43.13 -25.71 -3.84
CA TRP A 202 -42.41 -24.76 -3.00
C TRP A 202 -42.88 -24.80 -1.53
N ILE A 203 -44.20 -24.84 -1.29
CA ILE A 203 -44.78 -24.99 0.06
C ILE A 203 -44.32 -26.30 0.71
N SER A 204 -44.25 -27.39 -0.05
CA SER A 204 -43.80 -28.69 0.44
C SER A 204 -42.30 -28.68 0.79
N ILE A 205 -41.47 -28.03 -0.03
CA ILE A 205 -40.03 -27.84 0.22
C ILE A 205 -39.81 -26.95 1.45
N CYS A 206 -40.50 -25.82 1.55
CA CYS A 206 -40.41 -24.92 2.71
C CYS A 206 -40.90 -25.59 4.00
N SER A 207 -41.95 -26.42 3.93
CA SER A 207 -42.44 -27.18 5.09
C SER A 207 -41.44 -28.25 5.54
N PHE A 208 -40.80 -28.93 4.59
CA PHE A 208 -39.70 -29.86 4.86
C PHE A 208 -38.50 -29.15 5.51
N MET A 209 -38.07 -28.00 4.96
CA MET A 209 -37.00 -27.16 5.50
C MET A 209 -37.31 -26.65 6.92
N ALA A 210 -38.55 -26.24 7.20
CA ALA A 210 -38.96 -25.77 8.52
C ALA A 210 -38.98 -26.90 9.57
N MET A 211 -39.33 -28.12 9.16
CA MET A 211 -39.28 -29.30 10.03
C MET A 211 -37.84 -29.74 10.33
N THR A 212 -36.96 -29.83 9.32
CA THR A 212 -35.54 -30.17 9.51
C THR A 212 -34.81 -29.10 10.32
N HIS A 213 -35.08 -27.82 10.09
CA HIS A 213 -34.53 -26.72 10.87
C HIS A 213 -34.95 -26.77 12.36
N LYS A 214 -36.22 -27.09 12.67
CA LYS A 214 -36.69 -27.18 14.06
C LYS A 214 -36.03 -28.30 14.86
N GLU A 215 -35.88 -29.47 14.24
CA GLU A 215 -35.22 -30.61 14.88
C GLU A 215 -33.70 -30.41 14.97
N LEU A 216 -33.10 -29.73 14.00
CA LEU A 216 -31.69 -29.34 14.01
C LEU A 216 -31.37 -28.31 15.12
N VAL A 217 -32.23 -27.30 15.31
CA VAL A 217 -32.06 -26.32 16.41
C VAL A 217 -32.17 -27.02 17.78
N ARG A 218 -33.05 -28.02 17.91
CA ARG A 218 -33.11 -28.87 19.11
C ARG A 218 -31.87 -29.75 19.28
N TRP A 219 -31.28 -30.24 18.20
CA TRP A 219 -30.04 -31.02 18.21
C TRP A 219 -28.82 -30.18 18.59
N MET A 220 -28.63 -29.03 17.94
CA MET A 220 -27.53 -28.09 18.19
C MET A 220 -27.53 -27.53 19.62
N ALA A 221 -28.70 -27.39 20.25
CA ALA A 221 -28.81 -26.98 21.65
C ALA A 221 -28.28 -28.01 22.66
N ASN A 222 -28.07 -29.27 22.26
CA ASN A 222 -27.65 -30.37 23.13
C ASN A 222 -26.30 -31.01 22.72
N VAL A 223 -25.59 -30.44 21.74
CA VAL A 223 -24.33 -31.00 21.17
C VAL A 223 -23.20 -31.11 22.21
N ASP A 224 -23.18 -30.26 23.23
CA ASP A 224 -22.15 -30.30 24.28
C ASP A 224 -22.26 -31.52 25.23
N GLN A 225 -23.31 -32.35 25.11
CA GLN A 225 -23.57 -33.49 26.01
C GLN A 225 -23.49 -34.89 25.36
N MET A 226 -23.14 -35.02 24.08
CA MET A 226 -23.22 -36.30 23.34
C MET A 226 -21.87 -37.00 23.12
N SER A 227 -21.83 -38.35 23.26
CA SER A 227 -20.65 -39.19 23.01
C SER A 227 -20.47 -39.56 21.51
N THR A 228 -19.28 -40.03 21.13
CA THR A 228 -18.88 -40.28 19.74
C THR A 228 -19.67 -41.40 19.04
N THR A 229 -20.14 -42.42 19.76
CA THR A 229 -20.89 -43.55 19.22
C THR A 229 -22.32 -43.19 18.82
N SER A 230 -22.97 -42.26 19.54
CA SER A 230 -24.33 -41.80 19.22
C SER A 230 -24.39 -40.85 18.01
N CYS A 231 -23.23 -40.35 17.56
CA CYS A 231 -23.14 -39.45 16.40
C CYS A 231 -23.31 -40.21 15.07
N GLY A 232 -22.78 -41.43 14.99
CA GLY A 232 -22.88 -42.29 13.79
C GLY A 232 -24.28 -42.83 13.54
N GLU A 233 -24.96 -43.27 14.60
CA GLU A 233 -26.34 -43.77 14.51
C GLU A 233 -27.32 -42.66 14.10
N ASN A 234 -27.10 -41.43 14.56
CA ASN A 234 -27.97 -40.30 14.24
C ASN A 234 -27.74 -39.71 12.83
N ILE A 235 -26.53 -39.83 12.25
CA ILE A 235 -26.28 -39.51 10.83
C ILE A 235 -27.03 -40.48 9.92
N ILE A 236 -27.07 -41.76 10.31
CA ILE A 236 -27.85 -42.78 9.60
C ILE A 236 -29.35 -42.47 9.70
N VAL A 237 -29.85 -42.06 10.87
CA VAL A 237 -31.26 -41.65 11.05
C VAL A 237 -31.59 -40.41 10.22
N LEU A 238 -30.70 -39.42 10.14
CA LEU A 238 -30.91 -38.20 9.34
C LEU A 238 -30.90 -38.52 7.83
N ALA A 239 -29.97 -39.36 7.38
CA ALA A 239 -29.92 -39.84 6.00
C ALA A 239 -31.17 -40.64 5.62
N LEU A 240 -31.65 -41.52 6.53
CA LEU A 240 -32.89 -42.28 6.34
C LEU A 240 -34.13 -41.37 6.31
N HIS A 241 -34.16 -40.30 7.09
CA HIS A 241 -35.23 -39.31 7.05
C HIS A 241 -35.23 -38.49 5.76
N THR A 242 -34.06 -38.12 5.24
CA THR A 242 -33.92 -37.45 3.94
C THR A 242 -34.36 -38.36 2.80
N VAL A 243 -33.96 -39.63 2.81
CA VAL A 243 -34.39 -40.63 1.81
C VAL A 243 -35.91 -40.84 1.87
N ARG A 244 -36.51 -40.94 3.07
CA ARG A 244 -37.96 -41.06 3.24
C ARG A 244 -38.71 -39.79 2.79
N GLY A 245 -38.13 -38.61 3.02
CA GLY A 245 -38.66 -37.33 2.54
C GLY A 245 -38.67 -37.26 1.01
N ILE A 246 -37.58 -37.65 0.36
CA ILE A 246 -37.49 -37.75 -1.11
C ILE A 246 -38.50 -38.78 -1.64
N GLN A 247 -38.61 -39.95 -1.00
CA GLN A 247 -39.58 -40.99 -1.39
C GLN A 247 -41.03 -40.50 -1.26
N SER A 248 -41.35 -39.75 -0.21
CA SER A 248 -42.68 -39.16 -0.01
C SER A 248 -43.01 -38.14 -1.10
N THR A 249 -42.07 -37.25 -1.42
CA THR A 249 -42.26 -36.27 -2.50
C THR A 249 -42.38 -36.94 -3.87
N MET A 250 -41.68 -38.05 -4.09
CA MET A 250 -41.81 -38.86 -5.31
C MET A 250 -43.19 -39.53 -5.41
N ASN A 251 -43.73 -40.06 -4.32
CA ASN A 251 -45.05 -40.68 -4.31
C ASN A 251 -46.18 -39.65 -4.51
N THR A 252 -46.11 -38.49 -3.83
CA THR A 252 -47.07 -37.39 -4.03
C THR A 252 -47.01 -36.82 -5.45
N GLY A 253 -45.83 -36.79 -6.06
CA GLY A 253 -45.67 -36.42 -7.47
C GLY A 253 -46.22 -37.47 -8.44
N LYS A 254 -46.20 -38.76 -8.07
CA LYS A 254 -46.71 -39.85 -8.91
C LYS A 254 -48.24 -39.84 -9.01
N ASP A 255 -48.92 -39.63 -7.88
CA ASP A 255 -50.40 -39.60 -7.81
C ASP A 255 -50.99 -38.35 -8.50
N PHE A 256 -50.21 -37.29 -8.70
CA PHE A 256 -50.67 -36.02 -9.29
C PHE A 256 -50.42 -35.95 -10.82
N PHE A 257 -49.54 -36.79 -11.37
CA PHE A 257 -49.09 -36.71 -12.77
C PHE A 257 -49.45 -37.94 -13.62
N ASP A 258 -50.27 -38.86 -13.12
CA ASP A 258 -50.69 -40.06 -13.86
C ASP A 258 -51.50 -39.77 -15.14
N ASP A 259 -51.87 -38.51 -15.42
CA ASP A 259 -52.69 -38.15 -16.58
C ASP A 259 -52.04 -37.16 -17.57
N THR A 260 -50.74 -36.89 -17.48
CA THR A 260 -50.05 -36.07 -18.51
C THR A 260 -48.62 -36.53 -18.82
N HIS A 261 -48.32 -36.70 -20.11
CA HIS A 261 -47.04 -37.14 -20.72
C HIS A 261 -45.80 -36.23 -20.44
N SER A 262 -45.56 -35.79 -19.22
CA SER A 262 -44.47 -34.85 -18.87
C SER A 262 -43.45 -35.44 -17.87
N ASN A 263 -42.90 -36.62 -18.19
CA ASN A 263 -41.86 -37.31 -17.40
C ASN A 263 -40.56 -36.48 -17.18
N VAL A 264 -40.32 -35.46 -18.01
CA VAL A 264 -39.10 -34.64 -17.97
C VAL A 264 -39.10 -33.68 -16.78
N LEU A 265 -40.25 -33.06 -16.45
CA LEU A 265 -40.32 -32.06 -15.38
C LEU A 265 -40.12 -32.70 -13.99
N LEU A 266 -40.73 -33.88 -13.79
CA LEU A 266 -40.57 -34.65 -12.55
C LEU A 266 -39.12 -35.09 -12.36
N SER A 267 -38.45 -35.54 -13.43
CA SER A 267 -37.05 -35.94 -13.41
C SER A 267 -36.12 -34.76 -13.08
N THR A 268 -36.37 -33.58 -13.64
CA THR A 268 -35.59 -32.35 -13.34
C THR A 268 -35.75 -31.91 -11.88
N ILE A 269 -36.97 -31.97 -11.32
CA ILE A 269 -37.23 -31.63 -9.92
C ILE A 269 -36.54 -32.62 -8.98
N VAL A 270 -36.59 -33.91 -9.28
CA VAL A 270 -35.90 -34.95 -8.50
C VAL A 270 -34.39 -34.76 -8.56
N TYR A 271 -33.83 -34.50 -9.74
CA TYR A 271 -32.38 -34.29 -9.90
C TYR A 271 -31.90 -33.04 -9.16
N ALA A 272 -32.64 -31.93 -9.26
CA ALA A 272 -32.33 -30.70 -8.52
C ALA A 272 -32.39 -30.91 -7.00
N SER A 273 -33.38 -31.67 -6.51
CA SER A 273 -33.54 -31.96 -5.09
C SER A 273 -32.38 -32.81 -4.55
N VAL A 274 -31.90 -33.80 -5.33
CA VAL A 274 -30.75 -34.64 -4.95
C VAL A 274 -29.44 -33.84 -4.95
N VAL A 275 -29.22 -32.97 -5.94
CA VAL A 275 -28.02 -32.12 -6.01
C VAL A 275 -27.97 -31.15 -4.83
N ILE A 276 -29.09 -30.52 -4.47
CA ILE A 276 -29.18 -29.61 -3.32
C ILE A 276 -28.92 -30.37 -2.01
N ALA A 277 -29.56 -31.52 -1.81
CA ALA A 277 -29.36 -32.32 -0.60
C ALA A 277 -27.90 -32.79 -0.46
N THR A 278 -27.24 -33.14 -1.57
CA THR A 278 -25.83 -33.59 -1.57
C THR A 278 -24.87 -32.42 -1.29
N ALA A 279 -25.15 -31.24 -1.84
CA ALA A 279 -24.38 -30.03 -1.57
C ALA A 279 -24.51 -29.62 -0.09
N GLU A 280 -25.72 -29.65 0.48
CA GLU A 280 -25.94 -29.36 1.89
C GLU A 280 -25.26 -30.37 2.83
N LEU A 281 -25.33 -31.67 2.54
CA LEU A 281 -24.61 -32.70 3.31
C LEU A 281 -23.09 -32.48 3.30
N SER A 282 -22.53 -32.06 2.16
CA SER A 282 -21.10 -31.76 2.01
C SER A 282 -20.70 -30.50 2.79
N LEU A 283 -21.54 -29.46 2.78
CA LEU A 283 -21.36 -28.24 3.56
C LEU A 283 -21.49 -28.50 5.06
N TYR A 284 -22.38 -29.42 5.45
CA TYR A 284 -22.52 -29.90 6.84
C TYR A 284 -21.28 -30.64 7.32
N ALA A 285 -20.72 -31.53 6.50
CA ALA A 285 -19.48 -32.22 6.80
C ALA A 285 -18.30 -31.24 6.96
N LEU A 286 -18.19 -30.23 6.09
CA LEU A 286 -17.22 -29.14 6.24
C LEU A 286 -17.43 -28.35 7.54
N GLY A 287 -18.67 -27.97 7.84
CA GLY A 287 -19.01 -27.22 9.06
C GLY A 287 -18.69 -27.98 10.35
N ILE A 288 -18.95 -29.30 10.38
CA ILE A 288 -18.58 -30.17 11.50
C ILE A 288 -17.06 -30.32 11.62
N ALA A 289 -16.35 -30.44 10.49
CA ALA A 289 -14.89 -30.46 10.48
C ALA A 289 -14.30 -29.16 11.06
N PHE A 290 -14.80 -28.00 10.63
CA PHE A 290 -14.37 -26.69 11.17
C PHE A 290 -14.70 -26.52 12.65
N THR A 291 -15.85 -27.03 13.11
CA THR A 291 -16.27 -26.91 14.52
C THR A 291 -15.47 -27.86 15.44
N LYS A 292 -15.22 -29.11 15.02
CA LYS A 292 -14.41 -30.08 15.77
C LYS A 292 -12.93 -29.71 15.85
N LEU A 293 -12.40 -28.97 14.87
CA LEU A 293 -11.01 -28.51 14.84
C LEU A 293 -10.70 -27.36 15.82
N ARG A 294 -11.68 -26.84 16.58
CA ARG A 294 -11.49 -25.70 17.52
C ARG A 294 -10.65 -24.56 16.94
N ILE A 295 -10.86 -24.22 15.66
CA ILE A 295 -10.11 -23.14 15.03
C ILE A 295 -10.72 -21.82 15.50
N TYR A 296 -10.31 -21.34 16.68
CA TYR A 296 -10.35 -19.91 16.94
C TYR A 296 -9.34 -19.32 15.95
N VAL A 297 -9.82 -18.81 14.80
CA VAL A 297 -8.90 -18.09 13.90
C VAL A 297 -8.84 -16.67 14.43
N PRO A 298 -7.74 -16.27 15.09
CA PRO A 298 -7.59 -14.87 15.44
C PRO A 298 -7.67 -14.02 14.16
N LYS A 299 -8.28 -12.84 14.27
CA LYS A 299 -8.11 -11.79 13.25
C LYS A 299 -6.62 -11.51 13.08
N GLY A 300 -6.21 -11.04 11.91
CA GLY A 300 -4.81 -10.95 11.50
C GLY A 300 -3.87 -10.35 12.54
N VAL A 301 -3.12 -11.21 13.22
CA VAL A 301 -1.98 -10.85 14.07
C VAL A 301 -0.73 -11.26 13.31
N SER A 302 0.29 -10.40 13.24
CA SER A 302 1.57 -10.83 12.70
C SER A 302 2.10 -11.93 13.61
N ASN A 303 2.18 -13.16 13.11
CA ASN A 303 2.81 -14.24 13.85
C ASN A 303 4.29 -14.23 13.47
N PRO A 304 5.21 -13.89 14.39
CA PRO A 304 6.63 -13.86 14.08
C PRO A 304 7.10 -15.22 13.53
N GLY A 305 6.46 -16.33 13.93
CA GLY A 305 6.90 -17.68 13.58
C GLY A 305 8.26 -18.01 14.20
N GLY A 306 8.60 -19.29 14.23
CA GLY A 306 9.96 -19.72 14.59
C GLY A 306 10.92 -19.62 13.40
N PRO A 307 12.21 -19.92 13.63
CA PRO A 307 13.21 -20.01 12.57
C PRO A 307 12.76 -20.88 11.40
N ARG A 308 13.10 -20.49 10.18
CA ARG A 308 12.75 -21.25 8.98
C ARG A 308 13.59 -22.53 8.86
N PRO A 309 13.00 -23.65 8.39
CA PRO A 309 13.75 -24.87 8.13
C PRO A 309 14.78 -24.74 7.00
N ARG A 310 14.52 -23.86 6.03
CA ARG A 310 15.43 -23.54 4.92
C ARG A 310 15.94 -22.13 5.12
N LYS A 311 17.20 -22.02 5.54
CA LYS A 311 17.93 -20.75 5.65
C LYS A 311 18.39 -20.27 4.27
N ILE A 312 18.61 -18.96 4.09
CA ILE A 312 19.34 -18.47 2.93
C ILE A 312 20.78 -19.00 3.00
N LEU A 313 21.15 -19.86 2.05
CA LEU A 313 22.48 -20.47 1.99
C LEU A 313 23.48 -19.66 1.13
N ARG A 314 23.06 -18.55 0.53
CA ARG A 314 23.86 -17.80 -0.45
C ARG A 314 23.87 -16.32 -0.11
N MET A 315 25.05 -15.79 0.18
CA MET A 315 25.32 -14.35 0.20
C MET A 315 25.51 -13.84 -1.24
N PRO A 316 25.21 -12.57 -1.53
CA PRO A 316 25.51 -11.97 -2.82
C PRO A 316 27.02 -12.05 -3.12
N LYS A 317 27.37 -12.24 -4.40
CA LYS A 317 28.77 -12.34 -4.83
C LYS A 317 29.11 -11.24 -5.82
N TRP A 318 30.18 -10.53 -5.53
CA TRP A 318 30.65 -9.42 -6.34
C TRP A 318 32.09 -9.66 -6.75
N LYS A 319 32.47 -9.13 -7.92
CA LYS A 319 33.86 -9.19 -8.36
C LYS A 319 34.70 -8.24 -7.50
N GLU A 320 35.63 -8.78 -6.72
CA GLU A 320 36.46 -8.01 -5.79
C GLU A 320 37.29 -6.92 -6.49
N GLY A 321 37.39 -5.76 -5.85
CA GLY A 321 38.30 -4.67 -6.23
C GLY A 321 37.89 -3.89 -7.48
N LYS A 322 36.70 -4.14 -8.03
CA LYS A 322 36.18 -3.39 -9.18
C LYS A 322 35.47 -2.11 -8.71
N ILE A 323 36.14 -0.98 -8.87
CA ILE A 323 35.58 0.34 -8.59
C ILE A 323 34.87 0.87 -9.84
N HIS A 324 33.63 1.29 -9.65
CA HIS A 324 32.80 1.94 -10.65
C HIS A 324 32.73 3.43 -10.38
N PHE A 325 32.72 4.23 -11.45
CA PHE A 325 32.50 5.67 -11.39
C PHE A 325 31.34 6.01 -12.30
N LEU A 326 30.52 6.98 -11.90
CA LEU A 326 29.51 7.54 -12.78
C LEU A 326 30.17 8.11 -14.05
N PRO A 327 29.72 7.72 -15.26
CA PRO A 327 30.30 8.24 -16.49
C PRO A 327 30.11 9.77 -16.62
N LYS A 328 31.21 10.48 -16.90
CA LYS A 328 31.27 11.96 -16.89
C LYS A 328 30.26 12.63 -17.82
N ASN A 329 30.04 12.05 -19.00
CA ASN A 329 29.13 12.55 -20.03
C ASN A 329 27.65 12.44 -19.63
N LEU A 330 27.29 11.51 -18.74
CA LEU A 330 25.90 11.31 -18.32
C LEU A 330 25.43 12.42 -17.37
N LEU A 331 26.36 13.11 -16.73
CA LEU A 331 26.08 14.16 -15.74
C LEU A 331 26.25 15.58 -16.29
N SER A 332 27.05 15.77 -17.36
CA SER A 332 27.28 17.07 -18.01
C SER A 332 26.21 17.50 -19.02
N GLY A 333 25.37 16.57 -19.48
CA GLY A 333 24.30 16.84 -20.45
C GLY A 333 24.81 17.31 -21.82
N ASP A 334 26.02 16.90 -22.21
CA ASP A 334 26.62 17.22 -23.51
C ASP A 334 25.92 16.47 -24.66
N ASP A 335 24.72 16.92 -25.02
CA ASP A 335 24.06 16.56 -26.30
C ASP A 335 24.58 17.44 -27.47
N GLY A 336 25.74 18.08 -27.31
CA GLY A 336 26.34 18.94 -28.34
C GLY A 336 25.75 20.37 -28.42
N ASP A 337 24.97 20.78 -27.42
CA ASP A 337 24.37 22.12 -27.34
C ASP A 337 25.09 23.00 -26.29
N ALA A 338 25.35 24.27 -26.61
CA ALA A 338 26.20 25.18 -25.84
C ALA A 338 25.60 25.63 -24.49
N ASN A 339 24.43 25.10 -24.12
CA ASN A 339 23.73 25.32 -22.84
C ASN A 339 23.73 24.02 -22.04
N SER A 340 24.86 23.67 -21.42
CA SER A 340 25.03 22.41 -20.67
C SER A 340 23.94 22.23 -19.61
N ARG A 341 23.07 21.22 -19.77
CA ARG A 341 22.04 20.84 -18.79
C ARG A 341 22.69 19.96 -17.72
N GLN A 342 22.65 20.37 -16.47
CA GLN A 342 23.30 19.63 -15.38
C GLN A 342 22.28 18.93 -14.48
N TRP A 343 22.64 17.72 -14.04
CA TRP A 343 21.85 16.94 -13.08
C TRP A 343 21.94 17.54 -11.68
N ARG A 344 20.79 17.82 -11.07
CA ARG A 344 20.68 18.20 -9.66
C ARG A 344 19.47 17.55 -9.01
N CYS A 345 19.57 17.29 -7.70
CA CYS A 345 18.42 16.98 -6.87
C CYS A 345 17.60 18.26 -6.73
N ALA A 346 16.44 18.31 -7.36
CA ALA A 346 15.49 19.38 -7.19
C ALA A 346 14.76 19.22 -5.85
N VAL A 347 14.73 20.30 -5.07
CA VAL A 347 13.82 20.45 -3.94
C VAL A 347 12.39 20.65 -4.45
N ALA A 348 11.41 20.57 -3.57
CA ALA A 348 9.99 20.68 -3.91
C ALA A 348 9.66 21.84 -4.85
N HIS A 349 10.16 23.04 -4.56
CA HIS A 349 9.95 24.22 -5.36
C HIS A 349 10.54 24.11 -6.78
N ASP A 350 11.73 23.49 -6.92
CA ASP A 350 12.36 23.23 -8.22
C ASP A 350 11.58 22.20 -9.05
N ALA A 351 11.03 21.19 -8.39
CA ALA A 351 10.29 20.10 -9.01
C ALA A 351 9.03 20.57 -9.74
N HIS A 352 8.31 21.53 -9.15
CA HIS A 352 7.14 22.15 -9.79
C HIS A 352 7.51 22.92 -11.04
N ARG A 353 8.59 23.73 -10.96
CA ARG A 353 9.06 24.53 -12.10
C ARG A 353 9.43 23.67 -13.29
N ASP A 354 10.12 22.55 -13.05
CA ASP A 354 10.48 21.59 -14.09
C ASP A 354 9.23 20.97 -14.74
N THR A 355 8.26 20.57 -13.91
CA THR A 355 6.98 20.01 -14.37
C THR A 355 6.21 21.01 -15.24
N ASP A 356 6.07 22.26 -14.79
CA ASP A 356 5.43 23.35 -15.55
C ASP A 356 6.13 23.60 -16.89
N SER A 357 7.46 23.56 -16.91
CA SER A 357 8.26 23.84 -18.11
C SER A 357 8.16 22.75 -19.17
N LYS A 358 8.11 21.48 -18.76
CA LYS A 358 8.06 20.31 -19.67
C LYS A 358 6.71 20.14 -20.35
N PHE A 359 5.62 20.55 -19.70
CA PHE A 359 4.26 20.23 -20.18
C PHE A 359 3.38 21.46 -20.51
N GLY A 360 3.90 22.69 -20.35
CA GLY A 360 3.35 23.93 -20.92
C GLY A 360 2.45 24.79 -20.00
N ARG A 361 2.35 26.10 -20.29
CA ARG A 361 1.64 27.11 -19.44
C ARG A 361 0.14 26.87 -19.24
N THR A 362 -0.52 26.17 -20.16
CA THR A 362 -1.94 25.76 -20.04
C THR A 362 -2.16 24.86 -18.83
N LEU A 363 -1.11 24.16 -18.39
CA LEU A 363 -1.16 23.28 -17.24
C LEU A 363 -1.02 24.01 -15.89
N SER A 364 -0.51 25.24 -15.84
CA SER A 364 -0.34 25.97 -14.56
C SER A 364 -1.68 26.40 -13.93
N GLN A 365 -2.72 26.63 -14.74
CA GLN A 365 -4.09 26.79 -14.22
C GLN A 365 -4.60 25.48 -13.60
N HIS A 366 -4.25 24.33 -14.20
CA HIS A 366 -4.63 23.00 -13.71
C HIS A 366 -3.75 22.48 -12.57
N LEU A 367 -2.46 22.82 -12.48
CA LEU A 367 -1.61 22.47 -11.33
C LEU A 367 -2.00 23.29 -10.10
N ASN A 368 -2.57 24.48 -10.27
CA ASN A 368 -3.27 25.17 -9.18
C ASN A 368 -4.57 24.44 -8.78
N GLU A 369 -5.24 23.72 -9.70
CA GLU A 369 -6.42 22.89 -9.41
C GLU A 369 -6.07 21.47 -8.88
N VAL A 370 -4.92 20.92 -9.25
CA VAL A 370 -4.40 19.61 -8.80
C VAL A 370 -3.63 19.76 -7.48
N SER A 371 -2.82 20.81 -7.31
CA SER A 371 -2.25 21.14 -5.99
C SER A 371 -3.33 21.55 -4.98
N ALA A 372 -4.54 21.87 -5.45
CA ALA A 372 -5.68 22.05 -4.57
C ALA A 372 -6.15 20.74 -3.91
N LEU A 373 -5.74 19.54 -4.36
CA LEU A 373 -6.24 18.24 -3.87
C LEU A 373 -5.88 17.92 -2.41
N THR A 374 -4.68 18.26 -1.94
CA THR A 374 -4.20 17.87 -0.61
C THR A 374 -3.67 19.02 0.24
N GLY A 375 -3.73 20.26 -0.26
CA GLY A 375 -3.25 21.43 0.47
C GLY A 375 -1.73 21.65 0.44
N GLU A 376 -0.97 20.83 -0.28
CA GLU A 376 0.41 21.14 -0.67
C GLU A 376 0.61 20.94 -2.17
N PRO A 377 1.22 21.92 -2.86
CA PRO A 377 2.07 21.63 -4.01
C PRO A 377 3.34 20.88 -3.55
N PHE A 378 3.93 21.25 -2.42
CA PHE A 378 5.36 21.07 -2.10
C PHE A 378 5.69 19.78 -1.30
N GLY A 379 6.98 19.41 -1.22
CA GLY A 379 7.51 18.16 -0.63
C GLY A 379 8.23 17.18 -1.57
N ARG A 380 8.41 17.49 -2.86
CA ARG A 380 9.00 16.53 -3.83
C ARG A 380 10.52 16.51 -3.80
N GLN A 381 11.10 15.32 -3.94
CA GLN A 381 12.49 15.14 -4.33
C GLN A 381 12.49 14.54 -5.73
N ILE A 382 13.00 15.28 -6.71
CA ILE A 382 13.17 14.74 -8.07
C ILE A 382 14.56 15.06 -8.58
N TRP A 383 15.13 14.21 -9.42
CA TRP A 383 16.36 14.55 -10.14
C TRP A 383 16.01 15.08 -11.52
N THR A 384 16.54 16.26 -11.88
CA THR A 384 16.25 16.88 -13.18
C THR A 384 17.46 17.57 -13.80
N THR A 385 17.39 17.74 -15.13
CA THR A 385 18.34 18.46 -15.98
C THR A 385 17.72 19.79 -16.40
N LEU A 386 18.05 20.89 -15.74
CA LEU A 386 17.45 22.21 -16.02
C LEU A 386 18.43 23.20 -16.67
N VAL A 387 17.90 24.06 -17.54
CA VAL A 387 18.57 25.27 -18.04
C VAL A 387 18.28 26.42 -17.08
N ALA A 388 19.31 27.13 -16.63
CA ALA A 388 19.16 28.29 -15.75
C ALA A 388 18.38 29.43 -16.45
N GLN A 389 17.16 29.74 -15.98
CA GLN A 389 16.49 31.01 -16.29
C GLN A 389 16.16 31.78 -15.01
N PRO A 390 16.35 33.11 -14.95
CA PRO A 390 16.03 33.92 -13.76
C PRO A 390 14.52 34.18 -13.63
N LEU A 391 14.02 34.21 -12.39
CA LEU A 391 12.62 34.48 -12.06
C LEU A 391 12.30 35.97 -11.88
N THR A 392 11.08 36.35 -12.29
CA THR A 392 10.39 37.57 -11.87
C THR A 392 8.93 37.24 -11.50
N ARG A 393 8.65 36.85 -10.25
CA ARG A 393 7.29 36.95 -9.67
C ARG A 393 7.35 37.05 -8.14
N LYS A 394 6.63 38.03 -7.59
CA LYS A 394 6.47 38.28 -6.15
C LYS A 394 5.28 37.48 -5.61
N GLY A 395 5.54 36.56 -4.70
CA GLY A 395 4.60 35.85 -3.82
C GLY A 395 5.46 35.09 -2.81
N GLU A 396 5.05 35.00 -1.55
CA GLU A 396 5.85 34.41 -0.46
C GLU A 396 6.31 32.99 -0.83
N THR A 397 7.60 32.83 -1.11
CA THR A 397 8.26 31.57 -1.50
C THR A 397 8.87 30.87 -0.28
N GLU A 398 9.18 29.57 -0.39
CA GLU A 398 9.99 28.85 0.61
C GLU A 398 11.33 29.55 0.88
N ASP A 399 11.90 30.15 -0.16
CA ASP A 399 13.10 30.98 -0.07
C ASP A 399 12.86 32.24 0.79
N ASP A 400 11.65 32.80 0.80
CA ASP A 400 11.28 33.93 1.66
C ASP A 400 11.14 33.50 3.13
N LEU A 401 10.51 32.33 3.41
CA LEU A 401 10.44 31.79 4.77
C LEU A 401 11.83 31.44 5.28
N GLU A 402 12.65 30.76 4.48
CA GLU A 402 14.04 30.45 4.83
C GLU A 402 14.86 31.72 5.08
N ALA A 403 14.70 32.77 4.26
CA ALA A 403 15.37 34.05 4.47
C ALA A 403 14.90 34.77 5.75
N VAL A 404 13.60 34.73 6.06
CA VAL A 404 13.04 35.27 7.31
C VAL A 404 13.58 34.50 8.52
N LEU A 405 13.57 33.17 8.47
CA LEU A 405 14.10 32.31 9.53
C LEU A 405 15.61 32.51 9.72
N MET A 406 16.39 32.64 8.65
CA MET A 406 17.83 32.94 8.72
C MET A 406 18.10 34.32 9.34
N LYS A 407 17.20 35.28 9.17
CA LYS A 407 17.32 36.61 9.80
C LYS A 407 17.00 36.56 11.30
N GLU A 408 15.99 35.78 11.69
CA GLU A 408 15.58 35.62 13.09
C GLU A 408 16.51 34.68 13.88
N PHE A 409 17.04 33.65 13.21
CA PHE A 409 17.93 32.63 13.74
C PHE A 409 19.26 32.60 12.96
N PRO A 410 20.10 33.64 13.07
CA PRO A 410 21.33 33.73 12.30
C PRO A 410 22.32 32.63 12.68
N ILE A 411 22.93 32.00 11.67
CA ILE A 411 24.06 31.09 11.86
C ILE A 411 25.25 31.95 12.34
N ALA A 412 25.74 31.69 13.55
CA ALA A 412 26.90 32.40 14.08
C ALA A 412 28.13 32.10 13.19
N PRO A 413 28.86 33.10 12.68
CA PRO A 413 30.12 32.84 12.02
C PRO A 413 31.11 32.33 13.07
N ALA A 414 31.68 31.14 12.85
CA ALA A 414 32.76 30.61 13.66
C ALA A 414 33.80 31.71 13.90
N LYS A 415 34.15 31.96 15.17
CA LYS A 415 35.22 32.91 15.53
C LYS A 415 36.53 32.40 14.92
N LEU A 416 36.83 32.84 13.70
CA LEU A 416 38.16 32.74 13.11
C LEU A 416 39.14 33.39 14.10
N GLN A 417 39.87 32.56 14.84
CA GLN A 417 40.99 33.05 15.65
C GLN A 417 41.98 33.70 14.69
N ASN A 418 42.10 35.03 14.83
CA ASN A 418 43.03 35.95 14.18
C ASN A 418 44.12 35.31 13.30
N GLY A 419 44.01 35.49 11.98
CA GLY A 419 45.07 35.05 11.08
C GLY A 419 44.95 35.37 9.59
N ALA A 420 43.91 36.05 9.08
CA ALA A 420 43.93 36.70 7.77
C ALA A 420 42.72 37.64 7.64
N SER A 421 42.96 38.94 7.55
CA SER A 421 41.93 39.93 7.28
C SER A 421 41.35 39.70 5.87
N TYR A 422 40.09 39.30 5.77
CA TYR A 422 39.30 39.46 4.55
C TYR A 422 38.98 40.96 4.38
N ALA A 423 39.90 41.71 3.78
CA ALA A 423 39.65 43.07 3.34
C ALA A 423 38.93 43.02 1.98
N SER A 424 37.64 43.31 1.95
CA SER A 424 36.93 43.67 0.73
C SER A 424 37.20 45.15 0.44
N GLU A 425 38.09 45.46 -0.50
CA GLU A 425 38.22 46.83 -1.02
C GLU A 425 36.98 47.22 -1.82
N GLY A 426 36.52 48.45 -1.58
CA GLY A 426 35.28 48.97 -2.11
C GLY A 426 35.36 49.36 -3.59
N SER A 427 34.29 49.06 -4.32
CA SER A 427 33.87 49.84 -5.48
C SER A 427 32.41 50.25 -5.27
N SER A 428 32.23 51.55 -5.09
CA SER A 428 30.95 52.24 -4.96
C SER A 428 30.11 52.15 -6.23
N GLY A 429 28.81 51.86 -6.04
CA GLY A 429 27.74 52.31 -6.93
C GLY A 429 27.45 51.42 -8.14
N GLN A 430 26.66 50.36 -7.96
CA GLN A 430 25.63 49.91 -8.90
C GLN A 430 24.71 48.85 -8.23
N ASN A 431 23.40 49.02 -8.43
CA ASN A 431 22.23 48.21 -8.05
C ASN A 431 22.42 46.96 -7.13
N LYS A 432 21.89 47.07 -5.90
CA LYS A 432 21.86 46.03 -4.84
C LYS A 432 20.78 44.94 -5.01
N THR A 433 20.34 44.61 -6.22
CA THR A 433 19.21 43.66 -6.41
C THR A 433 19.50 42.44 -7.30
N GLU A 434 20.72 42.26 -7.81
CA GLU A 434 21.05 41.17 -8.77
C GLU A 434 21.98 40.06 -8.24
N ILE A 435 22.35 40.04 -6.95
CA ILE A 435 23.34 39.05 -6.45
C ILE A 435 22.71 37.74 -5.93
N PHE A 436 21.38 37.65 -5.80
CA PHE A 436 20.71 36.47 -5.19
C PHE A 436 20.37 35.31 -6.16
N ASN A 437 20.76 35.37 -7.45
CA ASN A 437 20.37 34.37 -8.45
C ASN A 437 21.58 33.87 -9.29
N GLN A 438 22.50 33.08 -8.74
CA GLN A 438 23.53 32.42 -9.56
C GLN A 438 23.50 30.86 -9.47
N PRO A 439 22.66 30.20 -10.29
CA PRO A 439 22.71 28.76 -10.54
C PRO A 439 24.06 28.24 -11.09
N ALA A 440 24.92 29.14 -11.61
CA ALA A 440 26.18 28.79 -12.26
C ALA A 440 27.25 28.22 -11.29
N VAL A 441 27.16 28.52 -9.98
CA VAL A 441 28.17 28.11 -9.00
C VAL A 441 27.99 26.63 -8.60
N ILE A 442 26.76 26.20 -8.33
CA ILE A 442 26.44 24.77 -8.07
C ILE A 442 26.79 23.94 -9.30
N GLY A 443 26.51 24.49 -10.48
CA GLY A 443 26.76 23.84 -11.74
C GLY A 443 28.24 23.61 -12.06
N SER A 444 29.05 24.65 -11.90
CA SER A 444 30.51 24.53 -12.03
C SER A 444 31.13 23.66 -10.93
N PHE A 445 30.53 23.62 -9.72
CA PHE A 445 30.95 22.72 -8.65
C PHE A 445 30.73 21.24 -8.98
N LEU A 446 29.52 20.83 -9.38
CA LEU A 446 29.26 19.44 -9.76
C LEU A 446 30.20 19.00 -10.89
N GLN A 447 30.48 19.90 -11.84
CA GLN A 447 31.47 19.66 -12.90
C GLN A 447 32.90 19.43 -12.36
N ASN A 448 33.31 20.14 -11.30
CA ASN A 448 34.61 19.96 -10.64
C ASN A 448 34.63 18.72 -9.70
N PHE A 449 33.54 18.46 -8.98
CA PHE A 449 33.32 17.25 -8.18
C PHE A 449 33.45 15.98 -9.04
N LEU A 450 32.98 16.06 -10.27
CA LEU A 450 33.07 15.00 -11.29
C LEU A 450 34.43 14.94 -12.03
N ASN A 451 35.35 15.87 -11.79
CA ASN A 451 36.56 16.01 -12.62
C ASN A 451 37.82 16.40 -11.82
N PRO A 452 38.38 15.50 -10.99
CA PRO A 452 39.59 15.78 -10.20
C PRO A 452 40.89 15.91 -11.02
N ASP A 453 40.93 15.47 -12.29
CA ASP A 453 42.19 15.28 -13.05
C ASP A 453 42.65 16.44 -13.94
N LYS A 454 42.05 17.64 -13.89
CA LYS A 454 42.55 18.80 -14.67
C LYS A 454 43.46 19.72 -13.84
N GLN A 455 44.61 19.20 -13.41
CA GLN A 455 45.75 19.99 -12.90
C GLN A 455 46.87 20.15 -13.95
N ALA A 456 46.51 20.48 -15.19
CA ALA A 456 47.51 20.86 -16.19
C ALA A 456 47.04 22.07 -16.99
N GLN A 457 47.24 23.27 -16.44
CA GLN A 457 47.81 24.42 -17.18
C GLN A 457 48.06 25.61 -16.24
N SER A 458 49.32 26.02 -16.19
CA SER A 458 49.85 27.09 -15.35
C SER A 458 49.48 28.48 -15.88
N LYS A 459 48.71 29.25 -15.10
CA LYS A 459 48.83 30.73 -14.88
C LYS A 459 47.58 31.35 -14.19
N VAL A 460 46.98 30.68 -13.20
CA VAL A 460 45.95 31.27 -12.31
C VAL A 460 46.11 30.65 -10.91
N ARG A 461 47.15 31.03 -10.16
CA ARG A 461 47.57 30.28 -8.94
C ARG A 461 47.14 30.88 -7.59
N GLN A 462 46.47 32.04 -7.56
CA GLN A 462 45.99 32.63 -6.30
C GLN A 462 44.46 32.66 -6.16
N SER A 463 43.68 32.83 -7.24
CA SER A 463 42.21 32.76 -7.17
C SER A 463 41.63 31.34 -7.17
N ASN A 464 42.39 30.33 -7.64
CA ASN A 464 41.90 28.94 -7.71
C ASN A 464 42.08 28.14 -6.41
N ARG A 465 43.00 28.55 -5.52
CA ARG A 465 43.33 27.75 -4.32
C ARG A 465 42.16 27.66 -3.33
N ALA A 466 41.44 28.77 -3.13
CA ALA A 466 40.27 28.82 -2.24
C ALA A 466 39.08 27.98 -2.77
N ASN A 467 38.87 27.97 -4.10
CA ASN A 467 37.87 27.12 -4.73
C ASN A 467 38.27 25.64 -4.66
N ASP A 468 39.55 25.32 -4.86
CA ASP A 468 40.07 23.95 -4.74
C ASP A 468 39.93 23.42 -3.31
N ASP A 469 40.23 24.23 -2.29
CA ASP A 469 40.09 23.86 -0.89
C ASP A 469 38.61 23.66 -0.48
N ARG A 470 37.70 24.54 -0.97
CA ARG A 470 36.25 24.37 -0.78
C ARG A 470 35.73 23.07 -1.42
N ASN A 471 36.18 22.76 -2.64
CA ASN A 471 35.73 21.56 -3.35
C ASN A 471 36.19 20.28 -2.65
N LYS A 472 37.44 20.25 -2.16
CA LYS A 472 37.96 19.15 -1.34
C LYS A 472 37.18 18.97 -0.04
N LEU A 473 36.84 20.07 0.63
CA LEU A 473 36.03 20.02 1.84
C LEU A 473 34.66 19.37 1.56
N ILE A 474 33.96 19.79 0.50
CA ILE A 474 32.67 19.21 0.14
C ILE A 474 32.82 17.71 -0.16
N GLN A 475 33.87 17.31 -0.89
CA GLN A 475 34.17 15.90 -1.17
C GLN A 475 34.36 15.07 0.10
N VAL A 476 35.11 15.59 1.07
CA VAL A 476 35.32 14.91 2.35
C VAL A 476 33.99 14.78 3.11
N LEU A 477 33.23 15.86 3.22
CA LEU A 477 31.96 15.89 3.96
C LEU A 477 30.87 15.03 3.30
N SER A 478 30.83 14.93 1.97
CA SER A 478 29.80 14.18 1.25
C SER A 478 30.12 12.69 1.07
N SER A 479 31.33 12.26 1.43
CA SER A 479 31.84 10.92 1.13
C SER A 479 31.14 9.76 1.84
N GLY A 480 30.57 10.00 3.03
CA GLY A 480 30.10 8.94 3.91
C GLY A 480 31.20 7.93 4.30
N GLY A 481 32.46 8.38 4.34
CA GLY A 481 33.62 7.54 4.66
C GLY A 481 34.19 6.74 3.48
N ARG A 482 33.80 7.06 2.23
CA ARG A 482 34.27 6.39 1.01
C ARG A 482 35.05 7.32 0.08
N SER A 483 35.68 6.76 -0.95
CA SER A 483 36.28 7.61 -1.99
C SER A 483 35.19 8.34 -2.79
N PRO A 484 35.34 9.64 -3.10
CA PRO A 484 34.35 10.42 -3.84
C PRO A 484 33.96 9.74 -5.17
N LEU A 485 32.66 9.56 -5.38
CA LEU A 485 32.02 8.96 -6.56
C LEU A 485 32.50 7.55 -6.93
N ALA A 486 33.31 6.93 -6.08
CA ALA A 486 33.75 5.56 -6.25
C ALA A 486 32.69 4.65 -5.64
N PHE A 487 32.10 3.79 -6.46
CA PHE A 487 31.16 2.77 -6.04
C PHE A 487 31.79 1.39 -6.21
N ASP A 488 31.92 0.64 -5.12
CA ASP A 488 32.43 -0.72 -5.12
C ASP A 488 31.41 -1.63 -4.42
N PRO A 489 30.56 -2.33 -5.19
CA PRO A 489 29.50 -3.17 -4.62
C PRO A 489 30.08 -4.37 -3.86
N SER A 490 31.34 -4.76 -4.11
CA SER A 490 32.00 -5.86 -3.39
C SER A 490 32.35 -5.51 -1.95
N ARG A 491 32.52 -4.21 -1.65
CA ARG A 491 32.68 -3.72 -0.27
C ARG A 491 31.34 -3.49 0.38
N ASN A 492 30.46 -2.76 -0.30
CA ASN A 492 29.12 -2.50 0.18
C ASN A 492 28.22 -2.05 -0.99
N PRO A 493 27.14 -2.80 -1.30
CA PRO A 493 26.25 -2.45 -2.40
C PRO A 493 25.34 -1.25 -2.10
N ASN A 494 25.30 -0.72 -0.88
CA ASN A 494 24.50 0.46 -0.56
C ASN A 494 25.27 1.74 -0.91
N SER A 495 24.63 2.69 -1.60
CA SER A 495 25.18 4.02 -1.86
C SER A 495 25.21 4.90 -0.60
N CYS A 496 26.15 5.85 -0.56
CA CYS A 496 26.29 6.85 0.50
C CYS A 496 25.50 8.14 0.23
N ASP A 497 24.80 8.25 -0.91
CA ASP A 497 24.14 9.48 -1.39
C ASP A 497 25.11 10.64 -1.62
N GLN A 498 26.27 10.35 -2.20
CA GLN A 498 27.35 11.32 -2.29
C GLN A 498 26.98 12.54 -3.14
N LEU A 499 26.17 12.37 -4.20
CA LEU A 499 25.73 13.47 -5.06
C LEU A 499 24.78 14.40 -4.31
N PHE A 500 23.73 13.84 -3.69
CA PHE A 500 22.78 14.62 -2.89
C PHE A 500 23.48 15.35 -1.75
N ARG A 501 24.33 14.65 -0.99
CA ARG A 501 25.09 15.24 0.13
C ARG A 501 26.00 16.36 -0.35
N ALA A 502 26.74 16.15 -1.44
CA ALA A 502 27.61 17.19 -2.00
C ALA A 502 26.82 18.44 -2.39
N GLN A 503 25.65 18.26 -2.99
CA GLN A 503 24.78 19.38 -3.35
C GLN A 503 24.26 20.13 -2.10
N MET A 504 23.79 19.42 -1.08
CA MET A 504 23.27 20.03 0.14
C MET A 504 24.36 20.77 0.92
N ILE A 505 25.52 20.14 1.09
CA ILE A 505 26.69 20.75 1.76
C ILE A 505 27.17 21.98 0.97
N ALA A 506 27.22 21.91 -0.36
CA ALA A 506 27.59 23.06 -1.19
C ALA A 506 26.63 24.24 -1.01
N SER A 507 25.32 23.97 -0.99
CA SER A 507 24.27 24.97 -0.76
C SER A 507 24.35 25.56 0.65
N TYR A 508 24.57 24.72 1.67
CA TYR A 508 24.79 25.17 3.04
C TYR A 508 25.98 26.12 3.13
N LEU A 509 27.14 25.73 2.60
CA LEU A 509 28.36 26.55 2.59
C LEU A 509 28.19 27.87 1.84
N GLU A 510 27.39 27.90 0.77
CA GLU A 510 27.08 29.14 0.07
C GLU A 510 26.26 30.09 0.96
N LYS A 511 25.20 29.58 1.57
CA LYS A 511 24.32 30.34 2.48
C LYS A 511 25.05 30.82 3.74
N SER A 512 25.96 30.01 4.27
CA SER A 512 26.75 30.31 5.48
C SER A 512 28.04 31.11 5.20
N LYS A 513 28.29 31.51 3.94
CA LYS A 513 29.51 32.20 3.51
C LYS A 513 30.80 31.43 3.83
N GLY A 514 30.74 30.11 3.68
CA GLY A 514 31.85 29.17 3.88
C GLY A 514 32.03 28.70 5.32
N ALA A 515 31.17 29.13 6.26
CA ALA A 515 31.21 28.65 7.63
C ALA A 515 30.60 27.24 7.75
N LEU A 516 31.23 26.40 8.55
CA LEU A 516 30.64 25.15 9.03
C LEU A 516 29.93 25.39 10.37
N PRO A 517 28.99 24.52 10.78
CA PRO A 517 28.50 24.50 12.14
C PRO A 517 29.65 24.44 13.15
N ASP A 518 29.51 25.15 14.27
CA ASP A 518 30.58 25.34 15.25
C ASP A 518 31.21 24.01 15.72
N ASP A 519 30.38 22.98 15.96
CA ASP A 519 30.80 21.65 16.43
C ASP A 519 31.69 20.87 15.45
N ILE A 520 31.69 21.23 14.16
CA ILE A 520 32.54 20.61 13.13
C ILE A 520 33.44 21.64 12.42
N SER A 521 33.48 22.87 12.93
CA SER A 521 34.28 23.97 12.36
C SER A 521 35.79 23.72 12.40
N TYR A 522 36.24 22.79 13.27
CA TYR A 522 37.64 22.37 13.34
C TYR A 522 38.16 21.77 12.02
N LEU A 523 37.28 21.27 11.15
CA LEU A 523 37.64 20.76 9.82
C LEU A 523 38.13 21.85 8.86
N LEU A 524 37.85 23.13 9.15
CA LEU A 524 38.36 24.27 8.38
C LEU A 524 39.81 24.63 8.76
N VAL A 525 40.31 24.12 9.89
CA VAL A 525 41.65 24.43 10.38
C VAL A 525 42.61 23.36 9.86
N ASN A 526 43.56 23.75 8.99
CA ASN A 526 44.68 22.90 8.57
C ASN A 526 45.58 22.56 9.78
N LYS A 527 45.15 21.62 10.63
CA LYS A 527 46.02 21.06 11.67
C LYS A 527 46.91 19.96 11.04
N PRO A 528 48.21 19.93 11.34
CA PRO A 528 49.10 18.89 10.85
C PRO A 528 48.64 17.50 11.31
N GLU A 529 48.82 16.50 10.44
CA GLU A 529 48.35 15.09 10.55
C GLU A 529 48.73 14.37 11.86
N GLY A 530 49.62 14.93 12.68
CA GLY A 530 50.02 14.38 13.98
C GLY A 530 49.03 14.62 15.14
N ASP A 531 48.03 15.48 14.97
CA ASP A 531 47.11 15.91 16.05
C ASP A 531 45.70 15.31 15.96
N ALA A 532 45.43 14.41 15.01
CA ALA A 532 44.12 13.79 14.80
C ALA A 532 43.58 13.07 16.05
N LYS A 533 44.46 12.54 16.92
CA LYS A 533 44.09 11.91 18.19
C LYS A 533 43.46 12.87 19.21
N ASN A 534 43.64 14.19 19.08
CA ASN A 534 43.09 15.20 19.99
C ASN A 534 41.67 15.67 19.62
N ASN A 535 41.11 15.23 18.48
CA ASN A 535 39.81 15.69 17.98
C ASN A 535 38.66 14.68 18.14
N LEU A 536 38.89 13.48 18.70
CA LEU A 536 37.80 12.54 19.00
C LEU A 536 36.80 13.15 19.98
N PRO A 537 35.49 12.91 19.82
CA PRO A 537 34.50 13.40 20.76
C PRO A 537 34.74 12.76 22.13
N LYS A 538 34.70 13.59 23.18
CA LYS A 538 35.08 13.17 24.55
C LYS A 538 33.92 12.59 25.33
N SER A 539 32.69 12.72 24.81
CA SER A 539 31.47 12.26 25.45
C SER A 539 30.43 11.84 24.42
N ALA A 540 29.44 11.06 24.86
CA ALA A 540 28.28 10.69 24.05
C ALA A 540 27.50 11.92 23.57
N MET A 541 27.29 12.93 24.42
CA MET A 541 26.58 14.15 24.05
C MET A 541 27.35 15.00 23.02
N GLU A 542 28.67 15.12 23.15
CA GLU A 542 29.50 15.79 22.15
C GLU A 542 29.41 15.07 20.78
N THR A 543 29.46 13.73 20.80
CA THR A 543 29.29 12.90 19.61
C THR A 543 27.91 13.13 18.96
N ALA A 544 26.84 13.14 19.76
CA ALA A 544 25.48 13.42 19.29
C ALA A 544 25.36 14.84 18.69
N ARG A 545 25.91 15.86 19.35
CA ARG A 545 25.90 17.25 18.88
C ARG A 545 26.63 17.40 17.54
N ARG A 546 27.80 16.77 17.37
CA ARG A 546 28.51 16.71 16.07
C ARG A 546 27.69 16.03 14.99
N GLY A 547 26.98 14.95 15.35
CA GLY A 547 26.06 14.27 14.44
C GLY A 547 24.92 15.18 13.97
N ILE A 548 24.30 15.92 14.87
CA ILE A 548 23.23 16.88 14.54
C ILE A 548 23.79 18.04 13.70
N ALA A 549 24.95 18.56 14.06
CA ALA A 549 25.64 19.61 13.31
C ALA A 549 25.88 19.17 11.86
N PHE A 550 26.42 17.97 11.64
CA PHE A 550 26.56 17.40 10.30
C PHE A 550 25.23 17.26 9.59
N TYR A 551 24.28 16.59 10.24
CA TYR A 551 23.00 16.23 9.62
C TYR A 551 22.16 17.46 9.28
N SER A 552 22.27 18.55 10.04
CA SER A 552 21.60 19.83 9.76
C SER A 552 21.98 20.44 8.39
N MET A 553 23.17 20.15 7.89
CA MET A 553 23.59 20.59 6.55
C MET A 553 22.87 19.84 5.42
N LEU A 554 22.24 18.70 5.72
CA LEU A 554 21.51 17.88 4.75
C LEU A 554 20.02 18.20 4.70
N GLN A 555 19.53 19.09 5.56
CA GLN A 555 18.13 19.50 5.58
C GLN A 555 17.76 20.29 4.33
N THR A 556 16.66 19.93 3.69
CA THR A 556 16.15 20.61 2.49
C THR A 556 15.61 22.01 2.83
N SER A 557 15.37 22.84 1.82
CA SER A 557 14.85 24.21 1.98
C SER A 557 13.45 24.24 2.60
N ASP A 558 12.59 23.29 2.25
CA ASP A 558 11.22 23.13 2.76
C ASP A 558 11.16 22.49 4.16
N GLY A 559 12.29 21.98 4.65
CA GLY A 559 12.52 21.60 6.05
C GLY A 559 12.56 20.12 6.37
N HIS A 560 12.34 19.24 5.39
CA HIS A 560 12.45 17.79 5.57
C HIS A 560 13.88 17.27 5.39
N PHE A 561 14.07 15.99 5.68
CA PHE A 561 15.29 15.25 5.38
C PHE A 561 15.07 14.30 4.21
N ALA A 562 15.95 14.40 3.21
CA ALA A 562 15.92 13.60 1.99
C ALA A 562 16.94 12.46 2.01
N GLY A 563 16.68 11.42 1.21
CA GLY A 563 17.59 10.29 1.11
C GLY A 563 17.15 9.21 0.12
N ASP A 564 18.10 8.37 -0.26
CA ASP A 564 17.86 7.14 -1.01
C ASP A 564 16.94 6.22 -0.21
N TYR A 565 15.91 5.74 -0.91
CA TYR A 565 14.90 4.81 -0.45
C TYR A 565 14.66 3.67 -1.48
N GLY A 566 15.72 3.32 -2.21
CA GLY A 566 15.78 2.21 -3.16
C GLY A 566 16.16 0.89 -2.48
N GLY A 567 16.69 -0.04 -3.28
CA GLY A 567 17.10 -1.37 -2.83
C GLY A 567 16.40 -2.51 -3.58
N PRO A 568 15.07 -2.52 -3.73
CA PRO A 568 14.37 -3.56 -4.47
C PRO A 568 14.61 -3.52 -5.99
N HIS A 569 15.00 -4.64 -6.58
CA HIS A 569 15.36 -4.74 -8.00
C HIS A 569 14.18 -4.94 -8.97
N PHE A 570 12.95 -5.09 -8.47
CA PHE A 570 11.77 -5.29 -9.31
C PHE A 570 10.97 -4.01 -9.59
N LEU A 571 11.40 -2.86 -9.05
CA LEU A 571 10.71 -1.57 -9.21
C LEU A 571 11.04 -0.91 -10.53
N LEU A 572 12.32 -0.55 -10.70
CA LEU A 572 12.82 0.11 -11.91
C LEU A 572 12.49 -0.70 -13.18
N PRO A 573 12.65 -2.03 -13.21
CA PRO A 573 12.24 -2.83 -14.37
C PRO A 573 10.75 -2.72 -14.73
N GLY A 574 9.84 -2.66 -13.76
CA GLY A 574 8.42 -2.45 -14.01
C GLY A 574 8.14 -1.09 -14.68
N LEU A 575 8.82 -0.04 -14.24
CA LEU A 575 8.76 1.29 -14.87
C LEU A 575 9.31 1.28 -16.30
N VAL A 576 10.44 0.59 -16.53
CA VAL A 576 11.03 0.45 -17.88
C VAL A 576 10.09 -0.32 -18.81
N VAL A 577 9.43 -1.38 -18.34
CA VAL A 577 8.41 -2.09 -19.13
C VAL A 577 7.25 -1.16 -19.45
N ALA A 578 6.72 -0.41 -18.47
CA ALA A 578 5.66 0.58 -18.70
C ALA A 578 6.05 1.62 -19.77
N TRP A 579 7.25 2.21 -19.64
CA TRP A 579 7.79 3.15 -20.63
C TRP A 579 7.88 2.53 -22.03
N TYR A 580 8.35 1.28 -22.13
CA TYR A 580 8.51 0.60 -23.41
C TYR A 580 7.17 0.32 -24.09
N VAL A 581 6.21 -0.25 -23.35
CA VAL A 581 4.90 -0.62 -23.92
C VAL A 581 4.02 0.58 -24.27
N MET A 582 4.26 1.73 -23.63
CA MET A 582 3.63 3.01 -23.94
C MET A 582 4.28 3.75 -25.12
N GLY A 583 5.23 3.12 -25.82
CA GLY A 583 5.84 3.68 -27.04
C GLY A 583 7.11 4.51 -26.80
N ARG A 584 7.75 4.37 -25.63
CA ARG A 584 9.00 5.05 -25.25
C ARG A 584 8.92 6.59 -25.28
N PRO A 585 7.92 7.20 -24.61
CA PRO A 585 7.81 8.65 -24.56
C PRO A 585 9.07 9.27 -23.94
N SER A 586 9.73 10.16 -24.69
CA SER A 586 10.97 10.84 -24.25
C SER A 586 10.73 11.83 -23.09
N GLU A 587 9.49 12.30 -22.95
CA GLU A 587 9.04 13.15 -21.84
C GLU A 587 8.98 12.39 -20.51
N MET A 588 8.84 11.07 -20.54
CA MET A 588 8.79 10.21 -19.36
C MET A 588 10.17 9.76 -18.89
N ILE A 589 10.99 9.25 -19.82
CA ILE A 589 12.37 8.81 -19.55
C ILE A 589 13.30 9.32 -20.67
N SER A 590 14.20 10.23 -20.32
CA SER A 590 15.18 10.80 -21.25
C SER A 590 16.36 9.85 -21.54
N PRO A 591 17.12 10.04 -22.63
CA PRO A 591 18.30 9.22 -22.92
C PRO A 591 19.33 9.20 -21.79
N SER A 592 19.56 10.33 -21.11
CA SER A 592 20.47 10.40 -19.97
C SER A 592 19.95 9.61 -18.77
N GLN A 593 18.63 9.59 -18.53
CA GLN A 593 18.01 8.74 -17.51
C GLN A 593 18.17 7.27 -17.86
N GLN A 594 17.94 6.88 -19.11
CA GLN A 594 18.13 5.50 -19.57
C GLN A 594 19.56 5.02 -19.31
N ALA A 595 20.56 5.85 -19.57
CA ALA A 595 21.95 5.52 -19.33
C ALA A 595 22.30 5.43 -17.83
N LEU A 596 21.75 6.29 -16.97
CA LEU A 596 21.93 6.19 -15.51
C LEU A 596 21.22 4.96 -14.93
N MET A 597 20.05 4.59 -15.46
CA MET A 597 19.33 3.35 -15.13
C MET A 597 20.13 2.11 -15.56
N MET A 598 20.71 2.14 -16.76
CA MET A 598 21.61 1.08 -17.26
C MET A 598 22.84 0.93 -16.36
N HIS A 599 23.43 2.06 -15.93
CA HIS A 599 24.56 2.04 -15.02
C HIS A 599 24.20 1.36 -13.69
N TYR A 600 23.05 1.71 -13.10
CA TYR A 600 22.55 1.08 -11.88
C TYR A 600 22.40 -0.44 -12.04
N LEU A 601 21.75 -0.90 -13.11
CA LEU A 601 21.61 -2.35 -13.35
C LEU A 601 22.96 -3.04 -13.56
N MET A 602 23.91 -2.39 -14.25
CA MET A 602 25.24 -2.95 -14.50
C MET A 602 26.08 -3.09 -13.23
N VAL A 603 26.10 -2.07 -12.35
CA VAL A 603 26.93 -2.13 -11.13
C VAL A 603 26.36 -3.07 -10.08
N HIS A 604 25.05 -3.31 -10.11
CA HIS A 604 24.37 -4.25 -9.20
C HIS A 604 24.24 -5.67 -9.73
N GLN A 605 24.88 -6.00 -10.86
CA GLN A 605 24.97 -7.38 -11.34
C GLN A 605 26.04 -8.16 -10.56
N GLN A 606 25.66 -9.35 -10.10
CA GLN A 606 26.56 -10.24 -9.38
C GLN A 606 27.55 -10.96 -10.29
N GLU A 607 28.59 -11.54 -9.69
CA GLU A 607 29.66 -12.24 -10.41
C GLU A 607 29.14 -13.43 -11.25
N ASP A 608 28.06 -14.07 -10.80
CA ASP A 608 27.40 -15.16 -11.51
C ASP A 608 26.51 -14.70 -12.69
N GLY A 609 26.45 -13.39 -12.94
CA GLY A 609 25.64 -12.76 -13.99
C GLY A 609 24.21 -12.43 -13.58
N GLY A 610 23.75 -12.88 -12.40
CA GLY A 610 22.39 -12.65 -11.95
C GLY A 610 22.19 -11.33 -11.21
N TRP A 611 20.92 -11.08 -10.88
CA TRP A 611 20.46 -10.06 -9.95
C TRP A 611 19.57 -10.70 -8.89
N GLY A 612 19.72 -10.26 -7.64
CA GLY A 612 18.82 -10.66 -6.56
C GLY A 612 17.51 -9.87 -6.54
N THR A 613 16.62 -10.21 -5.61
CA THR A 613 15.34 -9.49 -5.41
C THR A 613 15.55 -8.06 -4.91
N HIS A 614 16.68 -7.81 -4.24
CA HIS A 614 17.18 -6.51 -3.81
C HIS A 614 18.71 -6.49 -3.85
N ILE A 615 19.33 -5.33 -3.63
CA ILE A 615 20.78 -5.10 -3.75
C ILE A 615 21.69 -6.01 -2.88
N GLU A 616 21.18 -6.52 -1.75
CA GLU A 616 21.92 -7.45 -0.87
C GLU A 616 21.45 -8.91 -1.00
N SER A 617 20.46 -9.18 -1.85
CA SER A 617 19.95 -10.52 -2.07
C SER A 617 20.90 -11.30 -2.99
N PRO A 618 21.14 -12.61 -2.79
CA PRO A 618 21.80 -13.42 -3.82
C PRO A 618 20.99 -13.42 -5.13
N SER A 619 21.64 -13.74 -6.26
CA SER A 619 20.96 -13.86 -7.55
C SER A 619 19.72 -14.77 -7.50
N THR A 620 18.59 -14.25 -7.98
CA THR A 620 17.29 -14.94 -8.05
C THR A 620 16.79 -15.01 -9.49
N MET A 621 15.86 -15.92 -9.80
CA MET A 621 15.25 -15.95 -11.12
C MET A 621 14.36 -14.74 -11.33
N PHE A 622 13.62 -14.33 -10.28
CA PHE A 622 12.79 -13.14 -10.28
C PHE A 622 13.58 -11.86 -10.59
N GLY A 623 14.65 -11.60 -9.84
CA GLY A 623 15.50 -10.43 -10.04
C GLY A 623 16.19 -10.47 -11.39
N THR A 624 16.82 -11.59 -11.75
CA THR A 624 17.60 -11.70 -12.98
C THR A 624 16.75 -11.53 -14.23
N VAL A 625 15.60 -12.19 -14.32
CA VAL A 625 14.74 -12.12 -15.51
C VAL A 625 14.23 -10.70 -15.74
N ILE A 626 13.78 -10.02 -14.67
CA ILE A 626 13.19 -8.68 -14.81
C ILE A 626 14.27 -7.60 -15.04
N CYS A 627 15.44 -7.70 -14.38
CA CYS A 627 16.57 -6.82 -14.64
C CYS A 627 17.14 -7.03 -16.05
N TYR A 628 17.32 -8.27 -16.51
CA TYR A 628 17.77 -8.56 -17.88
C TYR A 628 16.80 -7.99 -18.91
N LEU A 629 15.48 -8.16 -18.69
CA LEU A 629 14.45 -7.55 -19.53
C LEU A 629 14.64 -6.03 -19.59
N ALA A 630 14.75 -5.36 -18.44
CA ALA A 630 14.95 -3.91 -18.38
C ALA A 630 16.21 -3.45 -19.13
N VAL A 631 17.34 -4.14 -18.93
CA VAL A 631 18.61 -3.87 -19.65
C VAL A 631 18.40 -3.92 -21.17
N ARG A 632 17.73 -4.97 -21.67
CA ARG A 632 17.48 -5.09 -23.12
C ARG A 632 16.53 -4.02 -23.64
N LEU A 633 15.47 -3.68 -22.88
CA LEU A 633 14.51 -2.63 -23.25
C LEU A 633 15.12 -1.22 -23.22
N LEU A 634 16.10 -0.97 -22.35
CA LEU A 634 16.91 0.27 -22.32
C LEU A 634 17.96 0.35 -23.44
N GLY A 635 18.05 -0.68 -24.30
CA GLY A 635 18.94 -0.69 -25.46
C GLY A 635 20.31 -1.35 -25.24
N GLY A 636 20.52 -2.08 -24.14
CA GLY A 636 21.78 -2.79 -23.88
C GLY A 636 22.05 -3.86 -24.94
N ASN A 637 23.28 -3.96 -25.46
CA ASN A 637 23.61 -4.89 -26.53
C ASN A 637 23.74 -6.34 -26.01
N LYS A 638 22.98 -7.28 -26.59
CA LYS A 638 22.94 -8.69 -26.15
C LYS A 638 24.29 -9.41 -26.16
N ASP A 639 25.25 -8.92 -26.92
CA ASP A 639 26.57 -9.52 -27.10
C ASP A 639 27.63 -8.92 -26.15
N GLU A 640 27.26 -7.93 -25.31
CA GLU A 640 28.14 -7.47 -24.22
C GLU A 640 28.33 -8.59 -23.18
N ASP A 641 29.54 -8.72 -22.64
CA ASP A 641 29.93 -9.80 -21.72
C ASP A 641 29.00 -9.90 -20.50
N TRP A 642 28.72 -8.77 -19.84
CA TRP A 642 27.89 -8.71 -18.64
C TRP A 642 26.42 -9.05 -18.94
N ILE A 643 25.89 -8.60 -20.09
CA ILE A 643 24.52 -8.95 -20.53
C ILE A 643 24.46 -10.44 -20.89
N THR A 644 25.48 -10.97 -21.57
CA THR A 644 25.59 -12.39 -21.91
C THR A 644 25.56 -13.27 -20.65
N LYS A 645 26.28 -12.90 -19.59
CA LYS A 645 26.25 -13.62 -18.31
C LYS A 645 24.85 -13.65 -17.67
N GLY A 646 24.09 -12.55 -17.75
CA GLY A 646 22.69 -12.54 -17.30
C GLY A 646 21.81 -13.53 -18.06
N ARG A 647 21.99 -13.61 -19.39
CA ARG A 647 21.32 -14.61 -20.22
C ARG A 647 21.76 -16.04 -19.88
N GLU A 648 23.04 -16.27 -19.65
CA GLU A 648 23.59 -17.57 -19.26
C GLU A 648 23.05 -18.04 -17.90
N PHE A 649 22.93 -17.12 -16.93
CA PHE A 649 22.27 -17.39 -15.65
C PHE A 649 20.83 -17.85 -15.86
N ILE A 650 20.04 -17.08 -16.63
CA ILE A 650 18.64 -17.43 -16.93
C ILE A 650 18.54 -18.81 -17.57
N GLN A 651 19.40 -19.13 -18.54
CA GLN A 651 19.40 -20.42 -19.22
C GLN A 651 19.80 -21.58 -18.29
N LYS A 652 20.82 -21.37 -17.47
CA LYS A 652 21.31 -22.36 -16.51
C LYS A 652 20.25 -22.74 -15.47
N GLU A 653 19.48 -21.76 -14.99
CA GLU A 653 18.47 -21.94 -13.95
C GLU A 653 17.07 -22.34 -14.52
N GLY A 654 16.99 -22.73 -15.80
CA GLY A 654 15.80 -23.34 -16.40
C GLY A 654 14.95 -22.40 -17.27
N GLY A 655 15.41 -21.17 -17.52
CA GLY A 655 14.75 -20.18 -18.35
C GLY A 655 13.62 -19.43 -17.63
N ALA A 656 13.13 -18.36 -18.24
CA ALA A 656 12.13 -17.46 -17.66
C ALA A 656 10.76 -18.13 -17.34
N VAL A 657 10.52 -19.38 -17.76
CA VAL A 657 9.36 -20.16 -17.28
C VAL A 657 9.42 -20.44 -15.77
N MET A 658 10.61 -20.42 -15.17
CA MET A 658 10.86 -20.67 -13.75
C MET A 658 10.81 -19.41 -12.88
N THR A 659 10.57 -18.22 -13.45
CA THR A 659 10.49 -16.98 -12.66
C THR A 659 9.19 -16.88 -11.84
N SER A 660 9.16 -16.02 -10.83
CA SER A 660 7.95 -15.74 -10.03
C SER A 660 6.77 -15.15 -10.84
N SER A 661 5.56 -15.23 -10.29
CA SER A 661 4.32 -14.70 -10.88
C SER A 661 4.41 -13.23 -11.28
N TRP A 662 5.03 -12.39 -10.45
CA TRP A 662 5.15 -10.95 -10.75
C TRP A 662 6.02 -10.68 -11.98
N ALA A 663 7.15 -11.37 -12.14
CA ALA A 663 7.95 -11.26 -13.37
C ALA A 663 7.21 -11.85 -14.58
N LYS A 664 6.52 -12.98 -14.43
CA LYS A 664 5.66 -13.53 -15.48
C LYS A 664 4.61 -12.52 -15.93
N PHE A 665 4.01 -11.79 -15.00
CA PHE A 665 3.02 -10.75 -15.31
C PHE A 665 3.61 -9.66 -16.23
N TRP A 666 4.78 -9.10 -15.89
CA TRP A 666 5.46 -8.12 -16.74
C TRP A 666 5.87 -8.70 -18.11
N LEU A 667 6.30 -9.97 -18.16
CA LEU A 667 6.59 -10.66 -19.43
C LEU A 667 5.34 -10.81 -20.31
N CYS A 668 4.16 -11.02 -19.73
CA CYS A 668 2.90 -11.04 -20.47
C CYS A 668 2.59 -9.67 -21.09
N LEU A 669 2.75 -8.58 -20.34
CA LEU A 669 2.46 -7.22 -20.82
C LEU A 669 3.31 -6.83 -22.03
N VAL A 670 4.61 -7.16 -22.01
CA VAL A 670 5.52 -6.87 -23.13
C VAL A 670 5.36 -7.87 -24.29
N GLY A 671 4.64 -8.98 -24.09
CA GLY A 671 4.44 -10.03 -25.08
C GLY A 671 5.61 -11.01 -25.20
N CYS A 672 6.45 -11.10 -24.17
CA CYS A 672 7.50 -12.12 -24.06
C CYS A 672 7.01 -13.41 -23.38
N MET A 673 5.75 -13.48 -22.93
CA MET A 673 5.09 -14.68 -22.40
C MET A 673 3.61 -14.65 -22.79
N ASP A 674 3.01 -15.82 -23.07
CA ASP A 674 1.56 -15.94 -23.27
C ASP A 674 0.83 -15.89 -21.91
N TRP A 675 -0.31 -15.18 -21.84
CA TRP A 675 -1.15 -15.09 -20.64
C TRP A 675 -1.54 -16.46 -20.04
N LYS A 676 -1.59 -17.52 -20.84
CA LYS A 676 -1.82 -18.91 -20.38
C LYS A 676 -0.73 -19.40 -19.42
N GLY A 677 0.47 -18.83 -19.50
CA GLY A 677 1.63 -19.12 -18.67
C GLY A 677 1.60 -18.46 -17.29
N HIS A 678 0.63 -17.57 -17.04
CA HIS A 678 0.42 -16.89 -15.76
C HIS A 678 -0.83 -17.43 -15.04
N ASN A 679 -0.83 -17.43 -13.71
CA ASN A 679 -2.01 -17.78 -12.91
C ASN A 679 -3.12 -16.73 -13.09
N SER A 680 -4.38 -17.10 -12.89
CA SER A 680 -5.49 -16.17 -13.15
C SER A 680 -5.57 -15.07 -12.10
N VAL A 681 -5.77 -13.83 -12.57
CA VAL A 681 -6.05 -12.64 -11.73
C VAL A 681 -7.38 -12.02 -12.20
N PRO A 682 -8.52 -12.68 -11.97
CA PRO A 682 -9.80 -12.26 -12.55
C PRO A 682 -10.32 -10.96 -11.91
N PRO A 683 -10.62 -9.90 -12.68
CA PRO A 683 -11.20 -8.66 -12.15
C PRO A 683 -12.62 -8.88 -11.58
N GLU A 684 -13.30 -9.98 -11.92
CA GLU A 684 -14.61 -10.35 -11.38
C GLU A 684 -14.58 -10.61 -9.87
N MET A 685 -13.40 -10.84 -9.27
CA MET A 685 -13.27 -10.96 -7.81
C MET A 685 -13.74 -9.71 -7.06
N TRP A 686 -13.66 -8.53 -7.69
CA TRP A 686 -14.15 -7.27 -7.12
C TRP A 686 -15.68 -7.15 -7.11
N LEU A 687 -16.40 -8.04 -7.81
CA LEU A 687 -17.86 -8.08 -7.83
C LEU A 687 -18.45 -9.04 -6.79
N LEU A 688 -17.59 -9.74 -6.05
CA LEU A 688 -18.03 -10.57 -4.94
C LEU A 688 -18.70 -9.67 -3.89
N PRO A 689 -19.70 -10.18 -3.13
CA PRO A 689 -20.22 -9.41 -2.00
C PRO A 689 -19.11 -9.10 -1.00
N ASN A 690 -19.09 -7.90 -0.41
CA ASN A 690 -18.07 -7.49 0.57
C ASN A 690 -17.94 -8.47 1.75
N TRP A 691 -18.99 -9.21 2.11
CA TRP A 691 -18.95 -10.23 3.16
C TRP A 691 -18.22 -11.52 2.77
N PHE A 692 -17.87 -11.69 1.50
CA PHE A 692 -17.22 -12.90 1.00
C PHE A 692 -15.81 -13.07 1.59
N PRO A 693 -15.42 -14.27 2.08
CA PRO A 693 -14.21 -14.44 2.89
C PRO A 693 -12.86 -14.25 2.20
N PHE A 694 -12.79 -13.86 0.94
CA PHE A 694 -11.55 -13.47 0.27
C PHE A 694 -11.77 -12.30 -0.70
N HIS A 695 -12.79 -11.48 -0.41
CA HIS A 695 -13.07 -10.27 -1.17
C HIS A 695 -11.82 -9.36 -1.21
N PRO A 696 -11.39 -8.85 -2.38
CA PRO A 696 -10.17 -8.05 -2.50
C PRO A 696 -10.11 -6.81 -1.59
N GLY A 697 -11.23 -6.15 -1.32
CA GLY A 697 -11.33 -5.03 -0.38
C GLY A 697 -10.98 -5.36 1.09
N ARG A 698 -10.81 -6.64 1.43
CA ARG A 698 -10.34 -7.11 2.75
C ARG A 698 -8.85 -7.39 2.80
N LEU A 699 -8.17 -7.35 1.66
CA LEU A 699 -6.74 -7.56 1.60
C LEU A 699 -6.01 -6.29 2.02
N TRP A 700 -4.75 -6.47 2.43
CA TRP A 700 -3.83 -5.36 2.67
C TRP A 700 -3.85 -4.38 1.49
N CYS A 701 -3.77 -3.07 1.77
CA CYS A 701 -3.83 -2.02 0.77
C CYS A 701 -2.78 -2.21 -0.33
N HIS A 702 -1.51 -2.42 0.00
CA HIS A 702 -0.47 -2.68 -1.00
C HIS A 702 -0.78 -3.90 -1.87
N CYS A 703 -1.24 -5.00 -1.26
CA CYS A 703 -1.66 -6.18 -2.02
C CYS A 703 -2.80 -5.85 -2.98
N ARG A 704 -3.92 -5.31 -2.48
CA ARG A 704 -5.09 -5.07 -3.35
C ARG A 704 -4.81 -3.99 -4.41
N MET A 705 -4.01 -2.97 -4.09
CA MET A 705 -3.70 -1.88 -5.03
C MET A 705 -2.73 -2.31 -6.11
N VAL A 706 -1.87 -3.31 -5.87
CA VAL A 706 -1.11 -3.94 -6.97
C VAL A 706 -1.98 -4.89 -7.77
N TYR A 707 -2.80 -5.73 -7.12
CA TYR A 707 -3.64 -6.71 -7.84
C TYR A 707 -4.85 -6.09 -8.55
N LEU A 708 -5.24 -4.85 -8.23
CA LEU A 708 -6.30 -4.08 -8.89
C LEU A 708 -5.98 -3.81 -10.38
N PRO A 709 -4.91 -3.07 -10.75
CA PRO A 709 -4.52 -2.89 -12.14
C PRO A 709 -4.02 -4.20 -12.77
N MET A 710 -3.42 -5.13 -12.00
CA MET A 710 -3.09 -6.45 -12.55
C MET A 710 -4.35 -7.18 -13.02
N GLY A 711 -5.43 -7.13 -12.24
CA GLY A 711 -6.73 -7.71 -12.60
C GLY A 711 -7.34 -7.04 -13.82
N TYR A 712 -7.22 -5.73 -13.95
CA TYR A 712 -7.64 -5.00 -15.15
C TYR A 712 -6.88 -5.45 -16.40
N LEU A 713 -5.54 -5.39 -16.37
CA LEU A 713 -4.68 -5.71 -17.52
C LEU A 713 -4.73 -7.20 -17.89
N TYR A 714 -4.78 -8.09 -16.90
CA TYR A 714 -5.06 -9.51 -17.15
C TYR A 714 -6.45 -9.64 -17.77
N GLY A 715 -7.46 -9.01 -17.18
CA GLY A 715 -8.85 -9.10 -17.60
C GLY A 715 -9.09 -8.68 -19.05
N SER A 716 -8.45 -7.58 -19.47
CA SER A 716 -8.48 -7.06 -20.84
C SER A 716 -7.51 -7.78 -21.78
N ARG A 717 -6.63 -8.63 -21.24
CA ARG A 717 -5.54 -9.31 -21.96
C ARG A 717 -4.63 -8.32 -22.68
N PHE A 718 -4.28 -7.24 -21.99
CA PHE A 718 -3.35 -6.24 -22.51
C PHE A 718 -2.02 -6.91 -22.91
N ILE A 719 -1.56 -6.57 -24.12
CA ILE A 719 -0.24 -6.92 -24.65
C ILE A 719 0.23 -5.71 -25.44
N TYR A 720 1.53 -5.42 -25.36
CA TYR A 720 2.19 -4.44 -26.20
C TYR A 720 1.80 -4.60 -27.68
N SER A 721 1.27 -3.54 -28.29
CA SER A 721 0.65 -3.55 -29.62
C SER A 721 1.58 -4.05 -30.74
N HIS A 722 2.90 -3.90 -30.57
CA HIS A 722 3.91 -4.30 -31.55
C HIS A 722 4.67 -5.57 -31.17
N ALA A 723 4.23 -6.34 -30.15
CA ALA A 723 4.96 -7.50 -29.66
C ALA A 723 5.36 -8.52 -30.74
N ASP A 724 4.52 -8.72 -31.77
CA ASP A 724 4.78 -9.66 -32.87
C ASP A 724 5.53 -9.04 -34.06
N THR A 725 5.74 -7.72 -34.07
CA THR A 725 6.47 -7.01 -35.13
C THR A 725 7.81 -6.46 -34.67
N ASP A 726 7.96 -6.16 -33.39
CA ASP A 726 9.16 -5.59 -32.79
C ASP A 726 10.32 -6.60 -32.81
N PRO A 727 11.44 -6.28 -33.49
CA PRO A 727 12.61 -7.15 -33.53
C PRO A 727 13.17 -7.48 -32.15
N LEU A 728 13.19 -6.52 -31.21
CA LEU A 728 13.75 -6.73 -29.87
C LEU A 728 12.94 -7.76 -29.08
N ILE A 729 11.61 -7.68 -29.17
CA ILE A 729 10.73 -8.65 -28.51
C ILE A 729 10.91 -10.05 -29.09
N LYS A 730 11.09 -10.17 -30.41
CA LYS A 730 11.42 -11.45 -31.06
C LYS A 730 12.78 -12.00 -30.63
N GLU A 731 13.76 -11.14 -30.38
CA GLU A 731 15.05 -11.55 -29.83
C GLU A 731 14.91 -12.02 -28.38
N LEU A 732 14.21 -11.27 -27.54
CA LEU A 732 13.95 -11.63 -26.14
C LEU A 732 13.24 -12.98 -26.00
N ARG A 733 12.27 -13.29 -26.87
CA ARG A 733 11.62 -14.61 -26.94
C ARG A 733 12.60 -15.76 -27.23
N LYS A 734 13.78 -15.50 -27.80
CA LYS A 734 14.86 -16.48 -28.01
C LYS A 734 15.87 -16.48 -26.87
N GLU A 735 16.11 -15.32 -26.25
CA GLU A 735 17.11 -15.15 -25.19
C GLU A 735 16.63 -15.72 -23.84
N LEU A 736 15.35 -15.54 -23.51
CA LEU A 736 14.79 -15.79 -22.17
C LEU A 736 14.46 -17.27 -21.87
N TYR A 737 14.42 -18.15 -22.88
CA TYR A 737 13.87 -19.50 -22.72
C TYR A 737 14.83 -20.57 -23.24
N CYS A 738 14.91 -21.70 -22.52
CA CYS A 738 15.73 -22.85 -22.93
C CYS A 738 15.11 -23.68 -24.07
N LYS A 739 13.82 -23.44 -24.38
CA LYS A 739 13.10 -24.07 -25.50
C LYS A 739 12.65 -22.98 -26.47
N PRO A 740 12.52 -23.29 -27.77
CA PRO A 740 11.94 -22.36 -28.73
C PRO A 740 10.58 -21.85 -28.25
N TYR A 741 10.36 -20.54 -28.27
CA TYR A 741 9.17 -19.87 -27.74
C TYR A 741 7.85 -20.54 -28.17
N ASP A 742 7.70 -20.80 -29.47
CA ASP A 742 6.48 -21.38 -30.05
C ASP A 742 6.23 -22.85 -29.64
N SER A 743 7.25 -23.53 -29.09
CA SER A 743 7.14 -24.91 -28.60
C SER A 743 6.70 -25.01 -27.13
N ILE A 744 6.66 -23.88 -26.41
CA ILE A 744 6.35 -23.85 -24.97
C ILE A 744 4.84 -24.07 -24.77
N LYS A 745 4.51 -25.08 -23.96
CA LYS A 745 3.13 -25.34 -23.54
C LYS A 745 2.78 -24.46 -22.34
N TRP A 746 2.42 -23.21 -22.58
CA TRP A 746 2.20 -22.19 -21.55
C TRP A 746 1.23 -22.61 -20.43
N ASP A 747 0.15 -23.32 -20.73
CA ASP A 747 -0.78 -23.80 -19.70
C ASP A 747 -0.13 -24.69 -18.62
N SER A 748 1.00 -25.33 -18.93
CA SER A 748 1.76 -26.17 -18.01
C SER A 748 2.82 -25.42 -17.19
N THR A 749 3.08 -24.14 -17.48
CA THR A 749 4.15 -23.36 -16.83
C THR A 749 3.65 -22.49 -15.68
N ARG A 750 2.34 -22.34 -15.50
CA ARG A 750 1.74 -21.44 -14.49
C ARG A 750 2.26 -21.64 -13.08
N HIS A 751 2.40 -22.90 -12.67
CA HIS A 751 2.83 -23.28 -11.31
C HIS A 751 4.34 -23.49 -11.16
N LEU A 752 5.12 -23.28 -12.23
CA LEU A 752 6.57 -23.42 -12.18
C LEU A 752 7.18 -22.19 -11.52
N VAL A 753 8.03 -22.39 -10.53
CA VAL A 753 8.81 -21.34 -9.86
C VAL A 753 10.13 -21.96 -9.41
N ALA A 754 11.23 -21.24 -9.55
CA ALA A 754 12.53 -21.70 -9.11
C ALA A 754 12.54 -21.83 -7.57
N ASP A 755 13.20 -22.86 -7.03
CA ASP A 755 13.26 -23.06 -5.58
C ASP A 755 13.91 -21.86 -4.85
N MET A 756 14.80 -21.13 -5.52
CA MET A 756 15.44 -19.91 -4.99
C MET A 756 14.47 -18.73 -4.83
N ASP A 757 13.41 -18.67 -5.62
CA ASP A 757 12.39 -17.62 -5.56
C ASP A 757 11.24 -17.99 -4.60
N ASN A 758 11.12 -19.26 -4.22
CA ASN A 758 9.94 -19.83 -3.58
C ASN A 758 9.92 -19.59 -2.06
N TYR A 759 9.87 -18.32 -1.65
CA TYR A 759 9.76 -17.90 -0.26
C TYR A 759 8.46 -18.39 0.41
N SER A 760 7.33 -18.20 -0.28
CA SER A 760 5.96 -18.52 0.15
C SER A 760 5.35 -19.55 -0.81
N PRO A 761 5.54 -20.86 -0.56
CA PRO A 761 5.05 -21.89 -1.47
C PRO A 761 3.53 -21.90 -1.60
N ILE A 762 3.05 -21.81 -2.84
CA ILE A 762 1.62 -21.89 -3.14
C ILE A 762 1.07 -23.27 -2.70
N PRO A 763 0.10 -23.31 -1.76
CA PRO A 763 -0.48 -24.56 -1.29
C PRO A 763 -1.20 -25.35 -2.41
N VAL A 764 -1.31 -26.67 -2.25
CA VAL A 764 -1.96 -27.56 -3.24
C VAL A 764 -3.39 -27.12 -3.56
N PHE A 765 -4.16 -26.67 -2.56
CA PHE A 765 -5.53 -26.21 -2.78
C PHE A 765 -5.58 -24.92 -3.62
N MET A 766 -4.58 -24.03 -3.49
CA MET A 766 -4.50 -22.82 -4.32
C MET A 766 -4.10 -23.18 -5.75
N LYS A 767 -3.19 -24.13 -5.96
CA LYS A 767 -2.89 -24.66 -7.29
C LYS A 767 -4.13 -25.26 -7.95
N PHE A 768 -4.93 -26.01 -7.19
CA PHE A 768 -6.22 -26.53 -7.64
C PHE A 768 -7.20 -25.41 -7.99
N ALA A 769 -7.38 -24.42 -7.11
CA ALA A 769 -8.25 -23.27 -7.35
C ALA A 769 -7.85 -22.50 -8.62
N GLN A 770 -6.56 -22.27 -8.83
CA GLN A 770 -6.03 -21.64 -10.05
C GLN A 770 -6.24 -22.49 -11.30
N ASN A 771 -6.17 -23.82 -11.21
CA ASN A 771 -6.53 -24.70 -12.32
C ASN A 771 -8.04 -24.64 -12.64
N CYS A 772 -8.90 -24.54 -11.63
CA CYS A 772 -10.33 -24.31 -11.83
C CYS A 772 -10.60 -22.93 -12.48
N LEU A 773 -9.89 -21.88 -12.05
CA LEU A 773 -9.98 -20.56 -12.67
C LEU A 773 -9.49 -20.59 -14.12
N SER A 774 -8.40 -21.30 -14.42
CA SER A 774 -7.95 -21.49 -15.80
C SER A 774 -9.01 -22.21 -16.66
N PHE A 775 -9.71 -23.19 -16.09
CA PHE A 775 -10.82 -23.83 -16.79
C PHE A 775 -11.99 -22.87 -17.04
N TYR A 776 -12.35 -22.04 -16.06
CA TYR A 776 -13.31 -20.95 -16.22
C TYR A 776 -12.89 -19.95 -17.31
N GLU A 777 -11.60 -19.62 -17.39
CA GLU A 777 -11.04 -18.72 -18.40
C GLU A 777 -11.08 -19.30 -19.82
N ASN A 778 -10.98 -20.62 -19.98
CA ASN A 778 -10.83 -21.24 -21.31
C ASN A 778 -12.09 -21.94 -21.82
N TRP A 779 -13.05 -22.30 -20.96
CA TRP A 779 -14.22 -23.06 -21.40
C TRP A 779 -15.30 -22.17 -22.01
N ALA A 780 -15.64 -22.45 -23.28
CA ALA A 780 -16.62 -21.68 -24.05
C ALA A 780 -18.02 -21.62 -23.41
N VAL A 781 -18.39 -22.60 -22.58
CA VAL A 781 -19.68 -22.63 -21.87
C VAL A 781 -19.85 -21.44 -20.92
N PHE A 782 -18.77 -21.00 -20.27
CA PHE A 782 -18.82 -19.86 -19.36
C PHE A 782 -18.70 -18.51 -20.06
N ARG A 783 -18.31 -18.48 -21.35
CA ARG A 783 -17.98 -17.25 -22.07
C ARG A 783 -19.07 -16.17 -21.97
N PRO A 784 -20.37 -16.43 -22.23
CA PRO A 784 -21.37 -15.36 -22.17
C PRO A 784 -21.52 -14.71 -20.79
N PHE A 785 -21.52 -15.52 -19.73
CA PHE A 785 -21.63 -15.04 -18.35
C PHE A 785 -20.35 -14.35 -17.88
N ARG A 786 -19.20 -14.96 -18.20
CA ARG A 786 -17.88 -14.41 -17.92
C ARG A 786 -17.71 -13.06 -18.59
N ASP A 787 -18.06 -12.90 -19.85
CA ASP A 787 -17.80 -11.65 -20.58
C ASP A 787 -18.61 -10.47 -20.00
N VAL A 788 -19.84 -10.74 -19.53
CA VAL A 788 -20.65 -9.74 -18.79
C VAL A 788 -19.99 -9.41 -17.45
N ALA A 789 -19.64 -10.41 -16.63
CA ALA A 789 -19.00 -10.18 -15.34
C ALA A 789 -17.63 -9.50 -15.48
N ARG A 790 -16.84 -9.90 -16.49
CA ARG A 790 -15.56 -9.33 -16.87
C ARG A 790 -15.71 -7.85 -17.19
N LYS A 791 -16.66 -7.48 -18.04
CA LYS A 791 -16.92 -6.07 -18.37
C LYS A 791 -17.24 -5.25 -17.13
N THR A 792 -18.11 -5.75 -16.25
CA THR A 792 -18.45 -5.05 -15.00
C THR A 792 -17.25 -4.95 -14.06
N GLY A 793 -16.45 -6.01 -13.93
CA GLY A 793 -15.23 -6.01 -13.11
C GLY A 793 -14.18 -5.04 -13.65
N LEU A 794 -13.96 -5.01 -14.97
CA LEU A 794 -13.05 -4.06 -15.62
C LEU A 794 -13.49 -2.61 -15.39
N ASN A 795 -14.79 -2.32 -15.51
CA ASN A 795 -15.35 -1.00 -15.22
C ASN A 795 -15.14 -0.59 -13.76
N PHE A 796 -15.37 -1.51 -12.81
CA PHE A 796 -15.12 -1.25 -11.40
C PHE A 796 -13.63 -1.00 -11.15
N CYS A 797 -12.74 -1.80 -11.72
CA CYS A 797 -11.30 -1.59 -11.62
C CYS A 797 -10.89 -0.20 -12.10
N LEU A 798 -11.39 0.25 -13.25
CA LEU A 798 -11.11 1.59 -13.78
C LEU A 798 -11.65 2.70 -12.86
N GLU A 799 -12.86 2.53 -12.33
CA GLU A 799 -13.45 3.49 -11.42
C GLU A 799 -12.62 3.62 -10.13
N TYR A 800 -12.17 2.49 -9.57
CA TYR A 800 -11.34 2.48 -8.37
C TYR A 800 -9.94 3.06 -8.65
N MET A 801 -9.30 2.70 -9.76
CA MET A 801 -8.02 3.32 -10.14
C MET A 801 -8.14 4.83 -10.31
N LYS A 802 -9.23 5.33 -10.91
CA LYS A 802 -9.48 6.78 -11.01
C LYS A 802 -9.63 7.45 -9.63
N ALA A 803 -10.29 6.79 -8.68
CA ALA A 803 -10.38 7.29 -7.32
C ALA A 803 -9.00 7.37 -6.65
N GLU A 804 -8.19 6.32 -6.77
CA GLU A 804 -6.80 6.30 -6.29
C GLU A 804 -5.95 7.41 -6.92
N ASP A 805 -5.98 7.52 -8.24
CA ASP A 805 -5.22 8.53 -9.00
C ASP A 805 -5.55 9.94 -8.50
N LEU A 806 -6.83 10.25 -8.24
CA LEU A 806 -7.24 11.56 -7.75
C LEU A 806 -6.87 11.76 -6.27
N GLN A 807 -7.10 10.77 -5.41
CA GLN A 807 -6.81 10.85 -3.97
C GLN A 807 -5.31 10.92 -3.64
N THR A 808 -4.45 10.48 -4.56
CA THR A 808 -3.00 10.44 -4.38
C THR A 808 -2.26 11.36 -5.35
N ASN A 809 -2.98 12.23 -6.07
CA ASN A 809 -2.39 13.10 -7.08
C ASN A 809 -1.55 12.37 -8.15
N TYR A 810 -1.98 11.16 -8.54
CA TYR A 810 -1.31 10.27 -9.50
C TYR A 810 0.05 9.75 -9.02
N ILE A 811 0.35 9.85 -7.72
CA ILE A 811 1.52 9.23 -7.09
C ILE A 811 1.24 7.75 -6.83
N ASP A 812 -0.02 7.42 -6.52
CA ASP A 812 -0.49 6.11 -6.09
C ASP A 812 0.17 5.61 -4.80
N ILE A 813 -0.31 4.51 -4.22
CA ILE A 813 0.21 4.02 -2.93
C ILE A 813 1.70 3.66 -2.98
N GLY A 814 2.23 3.23 -4.13
CA GLY A 814 3.63 2.84 -4.28
C GLY A 814 4.02 2.54 -5.73
N PRO A 815 5.31 2.27 -6.00
CA PRO A 815 5.90 2.30 -7.34
C PRO A 815 5.34 1.24 -8.30
N VAL A 816 5.03 0.04 -7.79
CA VAL A 816 4.47 -1.05 -8.61
C VAL A 816 3.03 -0.74 -9.01
N ASN A 817 2.21 -0.28 -8.05
CA ASN A 817 0.85 0.17 -8.34
C ASN A 817 0.88 1.35 -9.32
N LYS A 818 1.75 2.34 -9.09
CA LYS A 818 1.97 3.48 -9.99
C LYS A 818 2.22 3.07 -11.44
N ALA A 819 3.16 2.16 -11.66
CA ALA A 819 3.52 1.75 -13.02
C ALA A 819 2.35 1.02 -13.71
N LEU A 820 1.65 0.17 -12.97
CA LEU A 820 0.52 -0.61 -13.51
C LEU A 820 -0.76 0.22 -13.71
N ASN A 821 -1.07 1.15 -12.80
CA ASN A 821 -2.18 2.11 -12.96
C ASN A 821 -1.95 2.98 -14.19
N MET A 822 -0.73 3.50 -14.38
CA MET A 822 -0.37 4.28 -15.56
C MET A 822 -0.54 3.50 -16.87
N VAL A 823 -0.09 2.24 -16.94
CA VAL A 823 -0.31 1.38 -18.12
C VAL A 823 -1.81 1.07 -18.31
N SER A 824 -2.56 0.91 -17.22
CA SER A 824 -4.01 0.69 -17.27
C SER A 824 -4.75 1.92 -17.79
N ALA A 825 -4.38 3.12 -17.35
CA ALA A 825 -4.91 4.39 -17.83
C ALA A 825 -4.59 4.59 -19.32
N PHE A 826 -3.36 4.29 -19.74
CA PHE A 826 -2.96 4.31 -21.15
C PHE A 826 -3.80 3.35 -22.00
N HIS A 827 -4.00 2.11 -21.53
CA HIS A 827 -4.83 1.14 -22.22
C HIS A 827 -6.30 1.60 -22.31
N ALA A 828 -6.86 2.13 -21.21
CA ALA A 828 -8.22 2.65 -21.16
C ALA A 828 -8.43 3.87 -22.09
N ALA A 829 -7.38 4.66 -22.28
CA ALA A 829 -7.32 5.76 -23.24
C ALA A 829 -7.08 5.31 -24.69
N ASN A 830 -7.32 4.03 -25.02
CA ASN A 830 -7.06 3.44 -26.34
C ASN A 830 -5.61 3.60 -26.81
N ASN A 831 -4.66 3.52 -25.87
CA ASN A 831 -3.23 3.71 -26.11
C ASN A 831 -2.88 5.14 -26.59
N ASP A 832 -3.68 6.16 -26.23
CA ASP A 832 -3.35 7.56 -26.45
C ASP A 832 -2.47 8.11 -25.32
N ILE A 833 -1.24 8.46 -25.68
CA ILE A 833 -0.27 9.05 -24.76
C ILE A 833 -0.62 10.49 -24.35
N ASN A 834 -1.46 11.16 -25.14
CA ASN A 834 -1.87 12.54 -24.91
C ASN A 834 -3.09 12.68 -24.00
N ASP A 835 -3.73 11.56 -23.64
CA ASP A 835 -4.83 11.56 -22.67
C ASP A 835 -4.38 12.21 -21.35
N GLN A 836 -5.27 13.00 -20.75
CA GLN A 836 -4.93 13.81 -19.60
C GLN A 836 -4.51 12.97 -18.38
N ALA A 837 -5.16 11.84 -18.12
CA ALA A 837 -4.80 10.98 -17.00
C ALA A 837 -3.43 10.33 -17.21
N VAL A 838 -3.12 9.95 -18.45
CA VAL A 838 -1.82 9.39 -18.82
C VAL A 838 -0.71 10.43 -18.66
N ARG A 839 -0.93 11.67 -19.11
CA ARG A 839 0.01 12.78 -18.92
C ARG A 839 0.23 13.08 -17.44
N ASN A 840 -0.84 13.07 -16.63
CA ASN A 840 -0.74 13.25 -15.18
C ASN A 840 0.14 12.17 -14.51
N HIS A 841 -0.05 10.92 -14.91
CA HIS A 841 0.79 9.81 -14.45
C HIS A 841 2.26 9.97 -14.86
N MET A 842 2.56 10.39 -16.10
CA MET A 842 3.93 10.57 -16.57
C MET A 842 4.64 11.70 -15.81
N MET A 843 3.93 12.77 -15.47
CA MET A 843 4.47 13.89 -14.67
C MET A 843 4.88 13.48 -13.25
N ARG A 844 4.35 12.37 -12.73
CA ARG A 844 4.67 11.84 -11.39
C ARG A 844 5.72 10.74 -11.40
N VAL A 845 6.25 10.35 -12.57
CA VAL A 845 7.37 9.39 -12.65
C VAL A 845 8.63 9.90 -11.93
N PRO A 846 9.05 11.18 -12.09
CA PRO A 846 10.25 11.68 -11.41
C PRO A 846 10.19 11.63 -9.88
N ASP A 847 8.99 11.67 -9.28
CA ASP A 847 8.78 11.54 -7.82
C ASP A 847 9.33 10.22 -7.26
N TYR A 848 9.53 9.20 -8.11
CA TYR A 848 10.05 7.88 -7.74
C TYR A 848 11.52 7.66 -8.15
N LEU A 849 12.19 8.62 -8.77
CA LEU A 849 13.55 8.42 -9.32
C LEU A 849 14.61 9.11 -8.47
N TRP A 850 15.65 8.35 -8.09
CA TRP A 850 16.77 8.84 -7.29
C TRP A 850 18.11 8.58 -7.98
N VAL A 851 19.03 9.54 -7.92
CA VAL A 851 20.40 9.41 -8.44
C VAL A 851 21.40 9.42 -7.30
N ALA A 852 22.24 8.38 -7.26
CA ALA A 852 23.38 8.29 -6.38
C ALA A 852 24.62 7.81 -7.16
N GLU A 853 25.75 7.61 -6.49
CA GLU A 853 27.02 7.22 -7.13
C GLU A 853 26.97 5.85 -7.84
N ASP A 854 25.93 5.05 -7.58
CA ASP A 854 25.65 3.77 -8.22
C ASP A 854 24.67 3.87 -9.40
N GLY A 855 24.18 5.07 -9.76
CA GLY A 855 23.30 5.31 -10.90
C GLY A 855 21.90 5.81 -10.52
N MET A 856 20.95 5.67 -11.44
CA MET A 856 19.54 6.05 -11.22
C MET A 856 18.70 4.82 -10.87
N LYS A 857 18.03 4.88 -9.72
CA LYS A 857 17.16 3.82 -9.20
C LYS A 857 15.74 4.32 -8.97
N MET A 858 14.82 3.37 -8.80
CA MET A 858 13.43 3.67 -8.44
C MET A 858 13.23 3.43 -6.94
N GLN A 859 12.69 4.42 -6.25
CA GLN A 859 12.42 4.45 -4.81
C GLN A 859 11.22 3.53 -4.46
N GLY A 860 11.18 2.99 -3.24
CA GLY A 860 10.09 2.12 -2.74
C GLY A 860 8.77 2.84 -2.41
N TYR A 861 8.82 4.17 -2.23
CA TYR A 861 7.72 5.13 -2.24
C TYR A 861 8.20 6.35 -3.03
N ASN A 862 7.42 7.43 -3.10
CA ASN A 862 7.94 8.72 -3.57
C ASN A 862 8.92 9.42 -2.58
N GLY A 863 9.54 8.64 -1.68
CA GLY A 863 10.48 9.05 -0.63
C GLY A 863 10.05 8.60 0.78
N SER A 864 10.85 8.95 1.78
CA SER A 864 10.64 8.68 3.22
C SER A 864 10.58 9.96 4.06
N GLN A 865 10.13 11.07 3.46
CA GLN A 865 10.30 12.43 3.96
C GLN A 865 9.68 12.66 5.33
N CYS A 866 8.39 12.33 5.50
CA CYS A 866 7.71 12.53 6.77
C CYS A 866 8.27 11.59 7.84
N TRP A 867 8.57 10.35 7.48
CA TRP A 867 9.16 9.35 8.37
C TRP A 867 10.51 9.80 8.94
N ASP A 868 11.47 10.09 8.06
CA ASP A 868 12.83 10.47 8.45
C ASP A 868 12.82 11.78 9.24
N THR A 869 11.99 12.74 8.83
CA THR A 869 11.89 14.05 9.49
C THR A 869 11.29 13.95 10.89
N SER A 870 10.29 13.10 11.07
CA SER A 870 9.64 12.88 12.37
C SER A 870 10.59 12.23 13.38
N PHE A 871 11.40 11.26 12.94
CA PHE A 871 12.41 10.65 13.81
C PHE A 871 13.60 11.57 14.06
N ALA A 872 14.08 12.30 13.06
CA ALA A 872 15.21 13.21 13.22
C ALA A 872 14.93 14.24 14.31
N ILE A 873 13.73 14.83 14.34
CA ILE A 873 13.41 15.85 15.35
C ILE A 873 13.18 15.27 16.74
N GLN A 874 12.64 14.06 16.85
CA GLN A 874 12.57 13.34 18.13
C GLN A 874 13.97 13.03 18.68
N ALA A 875 14.91 12.63 17.83
CA ALA A 875 16.30 12.42 18.23
C ALA A 875 16.96 13.71 18.77
N VAL A 876 16.75 14.85 18.10
CA VAL A 876 17.26 16.16 18.56
C VAL A 876 16.60 16.59 19.88
N TRP A 877 15.29 16.38 20.02
CA TRP A 877 14.54 16.66 21.25
C TRP A 877 15.04 15.82 22.42
N GLU A 878 15.27 14.53 22.20
CA GLU A 878 15.82 13.66 23.24
C GLU A 878 17.27 13.99 23.61
N CYS A 879 18.05 14.61 22.73
CA CYS A 879 19.33 15.19 23.11
C CYS A 879 19.18 16.47 23.95
N GLY A 880 18.01 17.11 23.94
CA GLY A 880 17.78 18.42 24.58
C GLY A 880 18.33 19.60 23.77
N LEU A 881 18.49 19.44 22.45
CA LEU A 881 19.25 20.36 21.60
C LEU A 881 18.37 21.15 20.60
N LEU A 882 17.03 21.10 20.71
CA LEU A 882 16.14 21.80 19.78
C LEU A 882 16.44 23.30 19.66
N ASP A 883 16.65 23.97 20.81
CA ASP A 883 16.94 25.40 20.89
C ASP A 883 18.41 25.74 20.51
N GLU A 884 19.31 24.74 20.48
CA GLU A 884 20.68 24.91 19.95
C GLU A 884 20.71 24.84 18.42
N PHE A 885 19.74 24.16 17.81
CA PHE A 885 19.56 24.10 16.35
C PHE A 885 18.23 24.72 15.90
N PRO A 886 17.97 26.02 16.20
CA PRO A 886 16.64 26.62 16.05
C PRO A 886 16.16 26.70 14.61
N LEU A 887 17.06 26.96 13.65
CA LEU A 887 16.71 26.99 12.23
C LEU A 887 16.24 25.63 11.74
N MET A 888 16.93 24.55 12.14
CA MET A 888 16.55 23.18 11.80
C MET A 888 15.17 22.86 12.38
N SER A 889 14.99 23.11 13.68
CA SER A 889 13.73 22.89 14.40
C SER A 889 12.56 23.67 13.81
N ALA A 890 12.74 24.95 13.49
CA ALA A 890 11.72 25.81 12.89
C ALA A 890 11.29 25.33 11.50
N LYS A 891 12.25 24.88 10.69
CA LYS A 891 11.96 24.32 9.37
C LYS A 891 11.22 22.98 9.45
N VAL A 892 11.58 22.11 10.40
CA VAL A 892 10.85 20.86 10.63
C VAL A 892 9.41 21.14 11.07
N TRP A 893 9.20 22.11 11.98
CA TRP A 893 7.84 22.54 12.36
C TRP A 893 7.03 22.95 11.12
N ALA A 894 7.61 23.81 10.28
CA ALA A 894 6.94 24.28 9.07
C ALA A 894 6.60 23.13 8.11
N TYR A 895 7.48 22.14 7.96
CA TYR A 895 7.23 20.96 7.13
C TYR A 895 6.12 20.07 7.70
N LEU A 896 6.18 19.71 8.99
CA LEU A 896 5.17 18.85 9.62
C LEU A 896 3.79 19.53 9.68
N GLU A 897 3.75 20.86 9.86
CA GLU A 897 2.51 21.64 9.80
C GLU A 897 1.84 21.54 8.45
N ARG A 898 2.58 21.61 7.34
CA ARG A 898 2.00 21.59 5.99
C ARG A 898 1.72 20.18 5.49
N SER A 899 2.49 19.18 5.92
CA SER A 899 2.37 17.80 5.45
C SER A 899 1.24 16.99 6.10
N GLN A 900 0.59 17.52 7.14
CA GLN A 900 -0.60 16.89 7.71
C GLN A 900 -1.73 16.87 6.68
N ILE A 901 -2.45 15.75 6.58
CA ILE A 901 -3.62 15.67 5.68
C ILE A 901 -4.76 16.49 6.28
N LEU A 902 -5.20 17.54 5.58
CA LEU A 902 -6.22 18.48 6.05
C LEU A 902 -7.47 18.46 5.17
N SER A 903 -8.56 18.99 5.73
CA SER A 903 -9.76 19.36 4.97
C SER A 903 -9.92 20.89 4.93
N THR A 904 -8.95 21.58 4.32
CA THR A 904 -8.98 23.03 4.03
C THR A 904 -9.96 23.36 2.90
N ASP A 905 -10.31 24.63 2.71
CA ASP A 905 -11.13 25.07 1.56
C ASP A 905 -10.52 24.65 0.22
N THR A 906 -9.19 24.73 0.12
CA THR A 906 -8.41 24.23 -1.01
C THR A 906 -8.66 22.73 -1.23
N SER A 907 -8.39 21.87 -0.24
CA SER A 907 -8.65 20.42 -0.36
C SER A 907 -10.10 20.09 -0.68
N ARG A 908 -11.06 20.85 -0.13
CA ARG A 908 -12.51 20.68 -0.36
C ARG A 908 -12.94 21.05 -1.77
N SER A 909 -12.28 22.03 -2.40
CA SER A 909 -12.55 22.40 -3.79
C SER A 909 -12.06 21.37 -4.81
N SER A 910 -11.28 20.39 -4.35
CA SER A 910 -10.65 19.46 -5.24
C SER A 910 -11.55 18.28 -5.63
N PRO A 911 -11.39 17.73 -6.85
CA PRO A 911 -12.10 16.52 -7.26
C PRO A 911 -11.90 15.29 -6.36
N ALA A 912 -10.81 15.22 -5.58
CA ALA A 912 -10.59 14.09 -4.67
C ALA A 912 -11.47 14.14 -3.43
N HIS A 913 -11.91 15.34 -3.02
CA HIS A 913 -12.65 15.51 -1.77
C HIS A 913 -13.93 14.68 -1.71
N GLN A 914 -14.59 14.49 -2.86
CA GLN A 914 -15.80 13.65 -2.93
C GLN A 914 -15.55 12.22 -2.42
N TYR A 915 -14.32 11.69 -2.60
CA TYR A 915 -13.97 10.34 -2.18
C TYR A 915 -13.70 10.19 -0.68
N GLU A 916 -13.68 11.31 0.08
CA GLU A 916 -13.62 11.30 1.54
C GLU A 916 -14.99 11.12 2.20
N SER A 917 -16.08 11.03 1.42
CA SER A 917 -17.38 10.63 1.97
C SER A 917 -17.36 9.20 2.52
N CYS A 918 -18.29 8.86 3.41
CA CYS A 918 -18.39 7.48 3.92
C CYS A 918 -18.66 6.49 2.79
N ASP A 919 -19.60 6.81 1.89
CA ASP A 919 -20.00 5.92 0.79
C ASP A 919 -18.84 5.57 -0.14
N TYR A 920 -18.02 6.57 -0.49
CA TYR A 920 -16.87 6.34 -1.37
C TYR A 920 -15.71 5.65 -0.64
N ARG A 921 -15.48 5.95 0.63
CA ARG A 921 -14.52 5.20 1.45
C ARG A 921 -14.93 3.73 1.60
N ASP A 922 -16.20 3.44 1.75
CA ASP A 922 -16.71 2.06 1.80
C ASP A 922 -16.62 1.36 0.43
N LYS A 923 -16.85 2.10 -0.66
CA LYS A 923 -16.76 1.57 -2.03
C LYS A 923 -15.32 1.30 -2.47
N PHE A 924 -14.40 2.22 -2.15
CA PHE A 924 -12.99 2.17 -2.54
C PHE A 924 -12.06 1.83 -1.37
N TYR A 925 -12.66 1.33 -0.30
CA TYR A 925 -11.99 0.70 0.82
C TYR A 925 -10.87 1.54 1.45
N ARG A 926 -10.94 2.87 1.42
CA ARG A 926 -9.94 3.77 2.02
C ARG A 926 -10.28 4.02 3.48
N HIS A 927 -9.27 4.07 4.35
CA HIS A 927 -9.45 4.51 5.74
C HIS A 927 -9.58 6.04 5.83
N VAL A 928 -10.02 6.56 6.99
CA VAL A 928 -10.08 8.02 7.21
C VAL A 928 -8.69 8.65 7.16
N SER A 929 -8.56 9.75 6.40
CA SER A 929 -7.27 10.41 6.12
C SER A 929 -7.05 11.71 6.88
N LYS A 930 -8.10 12.51 7.09
CA LYS A 930 -8.03 13.81 7.75
C LYS A 930 -7.38 13.72 9.14
N GLY A 931 -6.29 14.46 9.32
CA GLY A 931 -5.51 14.54 10.54
C GLY A 931 -4.27 13.64 10.56
N GLY A 932 -4.19 12.68 9.64
CA GLY A 932 -3.06 11.75 9.55
C GLY A 932 -1.82 12.35 8.89
N TRP A 933 -0.69 11.67 9.08
CA TRP A 933 0.53 11.87 8.28
C TRP A 933 0.85 10.61 7.48
N PRO A 934 1.24 10.75 6.20
CA PRO A 934 1.74 9.66 5.37
C PRO A 934 3.21 9.36 5.67
N PHE A 935 3.74 8.27 5.09
CA PHE A 935 5.17 7.94 5.18
C PHE A 935 6.06 8.95 4.46
N SER A 936 5.62 9.36 3.27
CA SER A 936 6.37 10.22 2.35
C SER A 936 5.89 11.67 2.44
N THR A 937 4.92 12.07 1.63
CA THR A 937 4.46 13.46 1.47
C THR A 937 2.94 13.55 1.55
N SER A 938 2.39 14.72 1.91
CA SER A 938 0.94 14.94 1.94
C SER A 938 0.24 14.59 0.61
N ALA A 939 0.92 14.80 -0.52
CA ALA A 939 0.41 14.47 -1.85
C ALA A 939 0.19 12.97 -2.07
N HIS A 940 0.94 12.10 -1.37
CA HIS A 940 0.73 10.64 -1.38
C HIS A 940 -0.63 10.27 -0.78
N GLY A 941 -1.11 11.04 0.20
CA GLY A 941 -2.50 10.98 0.69
C GLY A 941 -2.88 9.72 1.47
N TRP A 942 -1.95 8.79 1.70
CA TRP A 942 -2.18 7.57 2.48
C TRP A 942 -1.63 7.72 3.91
N PRO A 943 -2.48 8.01 4.91
CA PRO A 943 -2.01 8.03 6.30
C PRO A 943 -1.57 6.63 6.74
N ILE A 944 -0.62 6.57 7.65
CA ILE A 944 -0.18 5.33 8.29
C ILE A 944 -0.23 5.52 9.80
N SER A 945 -0.57 4.48 10.56
CA SER A 945 -0.72 4.55 12.02
C SER A 945 0.56 5.02 12.71
N ASP A 946 1.71 4.43 12.38
CA ASP A 946 3.01 4.80 12.90
C ASP A 946 3.45 6.18 12.40
N CYS A 947 3.34 6.46 11.10
CA CYS A 947 3.73 7.77 10.55
C CYS A 947 2.91 8.91 11.16
N THR A 948 1.61 8.68 11.40
CA THR A 948 0.74 9.62 12.12
C THR A 948 1.15 9.74 13.60
N GLY A 949 1.51 8.63 14.24
CA GLY A 949 2.03 8.62 15.61
C GLY A 949 3.35 9.37 15.75
N GLU A 950 4.33 9.09 14.89
CA GLU A 950 5.65 9.72 14.87
C GLU A 950 5.56 11.20 14.46
N GLY A 951 4.72 11.55 13.48
CA GLY A 951 4.46 12.95 13.12
C GLY A 951 3.83 13.74 14.27
N LEU A 952 2.86 13.13 14.98
CA LEU A 952 2.27 13.73 16.19
C LEU A 952 3.32 13.91 17.29
N LYS A 953 4.13 12.89 17.59
CA LYS A 953 5.22 13.00 18.56
C LYS A 953 6.25 14.06 18.17
N GLY A 954 6.62 14.15 16.89
CA GLY A 954 7.50 15.20 16.37
C GLY A 954 6.97 16.62 16.63
N ILE A 955 5.67 16.86 16.41
CA ILE A 955 5.03 18.13 16.76
C ILE A 955 5.02 18.36 18.27
N LEU A 956 4.65 17.35 19.07
CA LEU A 956 4.61 17.47 20.53
C LEU A 956 6.00 17.75 21.12
N ALA A 957 7.06 17.17 20.55
CA ALA A 957 8.46 17.42 20.91
C ALA A 957 8.87 18.87 20.57
N LEU A 958 8.53 19.35 19.37
CA LEU A 958 8.83 20.72 18.95
C LEU A 958 8.13 21.80 19.79
N MET A 959 6.97 21.49 20.37
CA MET A 959 6.28 22.40 21.29
C MET A 959 7.10 22.71 22.57
N ASP A 960 8.12 21.91 22.90
CA ASP A 960 9.02 22.18 24.02
C ASP A 960 10.13 23.20 23.66
N SER A 961 10.32 23.50 22.37
CA SER A 961 11.27 24.53 21.93
C SER A 961 10.70 25.93 22.15
N ARG A 962 11.41 26.72 22.96
CA ARG A 962 11.04 28.12 23.21
C ARG A 962 11.19 28.98 21.97
N LEU A 963 12.17 28.66 21.11
CA LEU A 963 12.45 29.41 19.89
C LEU A 963 11.41 29.14 18.81
N VAL A 964 11.00 27.88 18.62
CA VAL A 964 9.92 27.52 17.69
C VAL A 964 8.60 28.14 18.15
N MET A 965 8.23 27.96 19.41
CA MET A 965 6.97 28.53 19.93
C MET A 965 6.97 30.06 19.91
N GLY A 966 8.10 30.70 20.22
CA GLY A 966 8.24 32.15 20.08
C GLY A 966 8.10 32.63 18.62
N ALA A 967 8.57 31.85 17.63
CA ALA A 967 8.35 32.16 16.22
C ALA A 967 6.89 31.99 15.79
N VAL A 968 6.17 31.01 16.36
CA VAL A 968 4.73 30.83 16.15
C VAL A 968 3.95 32.01 16.74
N GLU A 969 4.25 32.43 17.97
CA GLU A 969 3.60 33.58 18.63
C GLU A 969 3.81 34.90 17.89
N LYS A 970 5.00 35.09 17.29
CA LYS A 970 5.32 36.25 16.45
C LYS A 970 4.69 36.19 15.05
N GLY A 971 4.02 35.09 14.68
CA GLY A 971 3.44 34.89 13.35
C GLY A 971 4.47 34.63 12.25
N ILE A 972 5.72 34.29 12.60
CA ILE A 972 6.76 33.90 11.63
C ILE A 972 6.49 32.47 11.15
N LEU A 973 6.14 31.58 12.08
CA LEU A 973 5.69 30.23 11.79
C LEU A 973 4.17 30.14 11.95
N LYS A 974 3.54 29.35 11.10
CA LYS A 974 2.11 29.06 11.23
C LYS A 974 1.89 28.12 12.43
N GLY A 975 0.94 28.48 13.29
CA GLY A 975 0.54 27.65 14.44
C GLY A 975 -0.28 26.42 14.04
N ILE A 976 -0.23 25.39 14.87
CA ILE A 976 -1.08 24.20 14.76
C ILE A 976 -2.15 24.29 15.84
N GLU A 977 -3.40 24.49 15.42
CA GLU A 977 -4.54 24.51 16.33
C GLU A 977 -4.72 23.15 17.03
N PRO A 978 -5.09 23.10 18.32
CA PRO A 978 -5.29 21.85 19.06
C PRO A 978 -6.27 20.88 18.38
N THR A 979 -7.28 21.40 17.67
CA THR A 979 -8.24 20.58 16.92
C THR A 979 -7.59 19.70 15.85
N ARG A 980 -6.48 20.16 15.25
CA ARG A 980 -5.71 19.37 14.29
C ARG A 980 -4.95 18.21 14.93
N LEU A 981 -4.49 18.40 16.18
CA LEU A 981 -3.90 17.32 16.97
C LEU A 981 -4.99 16.30 17.37
N TYR A 982 -6.20 16.77 17.66
CA TYR A 982 -7.34 15.90 17.96
C TYR A 982 -7.73 15.05 16.74
N ASP A 983 -7.68 15.63 15.52
CA ASP A 983 -7.90 14.87 14.29
C ASP A 983 -6.86 13.74 14.12
N ALA A 984 -5.57 14.00 14.39
CA ALA A 984 -4.53 12.97 14.36
C ALA A 984 -4.79 11.84 15.38
N VAL A 985 -5.15 12.20 16.61
CA VAL A 985 -5.54 11.24 17.66
C VAL A 985 -6.75 10.42 17.24
N ASN A 986 -7.72 11.02 16.55
CA ASN A 986 -8.89 10.30 16.04
C ASN A 986 -8.49 9.27 14.98
N VAL A 987 -7.59 9.59 14.05
CA VAL A 987 -7.05 8.63 13.08
C VAL A 987 -6.39 7.46 13.80
N ILE A 988 -5.47 7.71 14.74
CA ILE A 988 -4.79 6.65 15.50
C ILE A 988 -5.80 5.77 16.25
N LEU A 989 -6.78 6.36 16.94
CA LEU A 989 -7.79 5.58 17.66
C LEU A 989 -8.66 4.70 16.73
N THR A 990 -8.95 5.17 15.52
CA THR A 990 -9.73 4.38 14.55
C THR A 990 -8.95 3.22 13.93
N LEU A 991 -7.61 3.31 13.90
CA LEU A 991 -6.73 2.27 13.36
C LEU A 991 -6.43 1.12 14.36
N GLN A 992 -6.90 1.21 15.61
CA GLN A 992 -6.70 0.13 16.58
C GLN A 992 -7.58 -1.08 16.24
N ASN A 993 -6.96 -2.26 16.13
CA ASN A 993 -7.64 -3.51 15.82
C ASN A 993 -8.28 -4.18 17.05
N GLU A 994 -9.08 -5.22 16.81
CA GLU A 994 -9.72 -6.02 17.87
C GLU A 994 -8.74 -6.84 18.72
N ASP A 995 -7.55 -7.15 18.20
CA ASP A 995 -6.46 -7.78 18.95
C ASP A 995 -5.75 -6.81 19.91
N GLY A 996 -6.05 -5.50 19.81
CA GLY A 996 -5.46 -4.44 20.62
C GLY A 996 -4.25 -3.76 19.98
N GLY A 997 -3.70 -4.33 18.91
CA GLY A 997 -2.59 -3.76 18.17
C GLY A 997 -3.03 -2.78 17.08
N TRP A 998 -2.04 -2.18 16.43
CA TRP A 998 -2.22 -1.33 15.26
C TRP A 998 -1.55 -1.98 14.06
N ALA A 999 -2.23 -1.91 12.93
CA ALA A 999 -1.73 -2.27 11.61
C ALA A 999 -1.18 -1.03 10.91
N THR A 1000 -0.77 -1.12 9.64
CA THR A 1000 -0.14 0.01 8.95
C THR A 1000 -1.14 1.08 8.50
N TYR A 1001 -1.78 0.87 7.35
CA TYR A 1001 -2.63 1.87 6.70
C TYR A 1001 -4.07 1.76 7.17
N GLU A 1002 -4.52 0.55 7.51
CA GLU A 1002 -5.92 0.24 7.72
C GLU A 1002 -6.10 -0.85 8.78
N ASN A 1003 -7.33 -1.05 9.26
CA ASN A 1003 -7.62 -2.15 10.17
C ASN A 1003 -7.46 -3.53 9.50
N ASN A 1004 -7.31 -4.58 10.32
CA ASN A 1004 -7.30 -5.96 9.87
C ASN A 1004 -8.68 -6.40 9.34
N ARG A 1005 -8.89 -6.28 8.03
CA ARG A 1005 -10.17 -6.63 7.38
C ARG A 1005 -10.34 -8.12 7.08
N GLY A 1006 -9.34 -8.94 7.40
CA GLY A 1006 -9.31 -10.39 7.16
C GLY A 1006 -8.72 -11.20 8.31
N PHE A 1007 -8.58 -12.50 8.08
CA PHE A 1007 -8.13 -13.47 9.08
C PHE A 1007 -6.74 -14.00 8.72
N GLY A 1008 -5.95 -14.41 9.72
CA GLY A 1008 -4.59 -14.90 9.49
C GLY A 1008 -4.46 -16.10 8.52
N TRP A 1009 -5.55 -16.86 8.27
CA TRP A 1009 -5.53 -17.92 7.27
C TRP A 1009 -5.45 -17.41 5.82
N TYR A 1010 -5.74 -16.12 5.57
CA TYR A 1010 -5.64 -15.49 4.25
C TYR A 1010 -4.24 -15.61 3.67
N GLU A 1011 -3.21 -15.71 4.51
CA GLU A 1011 -1.83 -15.89 4.04
C GLU A 1011 -1.65 -17.17 3.21
N LYS A 1012 -2.51 -18.19 3.42
CA LYS A 1012 -2.52 -19.39 2.58
C LYS A 1012 -2.99 -19.14 1.15
N LEU A 1013 -3.57 -17.97 0.88
CA LEU A 1013 -3.98 -17.50 -0.45
C LEU A 1013 -2.90 -16.64 -1.12
N ASN A 1014 -1.77 -16.38 -0.45
CA ASN A 1014 -0.68 -15.58 -0.99
C ASN A 1014 -0.18 -16.15 -2.33
N PRO A 1015 -0.38 -15.41 -3.45
CA PRO A 1015 0.02 -15.89 -4.77
C PRO A 1015 1.38 -15.34 -5.21
N SER A 1016 2.05 -14.50 -4.40
CA SER A 1016 3.25 -13.78 -4.83
C SER A 1016 4.50 -14.66 -4.97
N GLU A 1017 4.52 -15.81 -4.29
CA GLU A 1017 5.65 -16.74 -4.15
C GLU A 1017 6.91 -16.16 -3.46
N VAL A 1018 7.25 -14.89 -3.69
CA VAL A 1018 8.51 -14.26 -3.26
C VAL A 1018 8.38 -13.43 -1.97
N PHE A 1019 7.15 -13.11 -1.53
CA PHE A 1019 6.90 -12.29 -0.34
C PHE A 1019 6.09 -13.05 0.72
N GLY A 1020 6.26 -12.68 1.99
CA GLY A 1020 5.48 -13.21 3.11
C GLY A 1020 4.65 -12.17 3.82
N ASP A 1021 3.53 -12.61 4.40
CA ASP A 1021 2.63 -11.79 5.22
C ASP A 1021 2.11 -10.58 4.45
N ILE A 1022 1.58 -10.83 3.24
CA ILE A 1022 1.08 -9.75 2.34
C ILE A 1022 -0.45 -9.69 2.25
N MET A 1023 -1.16 -10.70 2.76
CA MET A 1023 -2.57 -10.84 2.39
C MET A 1023 -3.52 -9.94 3.18
N ILE A 1024 -3.16 -9.53 4.38
CA ILE A 1024 -3.96 -8.64 5.25
C ILE A 1024 -3.05 -7.63 5.92
N ASP A 1025 -3.62 -6.50 6.35
CA ASP A 1025 -2.88 -5.53 7.16
C ASP A 1025 -2.81 -6.06 8.60
N TYR A 1026 -1.70 -6.71 8.95
CA TYR A 1026 -1.49 -7.32 10.26
C TYR A 1026 -1.23 -6.24 11.32
N SER A 1027 -1.57 -6.53 12.57
CA SER A 1027 -1.06 -5.73 13.69
C SER A 1027 0.42 -6.04 13.94
N TYR A 1028 1.24 -4.99 14.12
CA TYR A 1028 2.70 -5.08 14.30
C TYR A 1028 3.15 -4.47 15.62
N VAL A 1029 4.30 -4.91 16.17
CA VAL A 1029 4.83 -4.35 17.42
C VAL A 1029 5.19 -2.88 17.23
N GLU A 1030 5.66 -2.52 16.04
CA GLU A 1030 6.19 -1.21 15.73
C GLU A 1030 5.09 -0.17 15.59
N CYS A 1031 4.09 -0.48 14.75
CA CYS A 1031 2.89 0.34 14.59
C CYS A 1031 2.13 0.52 15.91
N SER A 1032 2.10 -0.54 16.73
CA SER A 1032 1.45 -0.51 18.05
C SER A 1032 2.18 0.37 19.05
N MET A 1033 3.52 0.30 19.11
CA MET A 1033 4.31 1.19 19.97
C MET A 1033 4.20 2.64 19.50
N ALA A 1034 4.41 2.93 18.21
CA ALA A 1034 4.35 4.30 17.68
C ALA A 1034 3.00 4.97 17.99
N SER A 1035 1.90 4.24 17.73
CA SER A 1035 0.54 4.68 18.02
C SER A 1035 0.29 4.88 19.52
N LEU A 1036 0.67 3.89 20.34
CA LEU A 1036 0.45 3.92 21.79
C LEU A 1036 1.24 5.05 22.46
N THR A 1037 2.50 5.24 22.09
CA THR A 1037 3.37 6.26 22.69
C THR A 1037 2.91 7.66 22.30
N ALA A 1038 2.49 7.86 21.05
CA ALA A 1038 1.89 9.12 20.60
C ALA A 1038 0.60 9.46 21.39
N LEU A 1039 -0.27 8.47 21.62
CA LEU A 1039 -1.46 8.64 22.44
C LEU A 1039 -1.11 8.97 23.90
N ALA A 1040 -0.08 8.34 24.47
CA ALA A 1040 0.38 8.60 25.83
C ALA A 1040 0.93 10.03 25.99
N GLU A 1041 1.81 10.48 25.09
CA GLU A 1041 2.38 11.84 25.11
C GLU A 1041 1.33 12.91 24.85
N PHE A 1042 0.43 12.67 23.90
CA PHE A 1042 -0.70 13.56 23.68
C PHE A 1042 -1.56 13.66 24.95
N HIS A 1043 -1.83 12.55 25.63
CA HIS A 1043 -2.65 12.54 26.84
C HIS A 1043 -2.00 13.29 28.01
N GLU A 1044 -0.66 13.27 28.12
CA GLU A 1044 0.08 14.05 29.10
C GLU A 1044 -0.14 15.56 28.90
N LYS A 1045 -0.14 16.06 27.65
CA LYS A 1045 -0.37 17.48 27.33
C LYS A 1045 -1.86 17.87 27.28
N TYR A 1046 -2.75 16.94 26.91
CA TYR A 1046 -4.20 17.18 26.74
C TYR A 1046 -5.05 16.18 27.56
N PRO A 1047 -4.98 16.23 28.91
CA PRO A 1047 -5.54 15.18 29.78
C PRO A 1047 -7.08 15.07 29.74
N ASN A 1048 -7.77 16.10 29.26
CA ASN A 1048 -9.24 16.15 29.21
C ASN A 1048 -9.85 15.67 27.88
N HIS A 1049 -9.03 15.42 26.85
CA HIS A 1049 -9.52 15.00 25.53
C HIS A 1049 -9.58 13.47 25.43
N ARG A 1050 -10.79 12.91 25.28
CA ARG A 1050 -11.03 11.46 25.05
C ARG A 1050 -10.26 10.51 26.00
N THR A 1051 -10.10 10.94 27.25
CA THR A 1051 -9.28 10.27 28.28
C THR A 1051 -9.57 8.79 28.43
N LYS A 1052 -10.86 8.41 28.40
CA LYS A 1052 -11.30 7.02 28.60
C LYS A 1052 -10.88 6.14 27.43
N GLU A 1053 -11.10 6.61 26.20
CA GLU A 1053 -10.75 5.89 24.98
C GLU A 1053 -9.25 5.77 24.82
N ILE A 1054 -8.50 6.85 25.08
CA ILE A 1054 -7.04 6.84 25.02
C ILE A 1054 -6.45 5.88 26.04
N THR A 1055 -6.85 5.97 27.30
CA THR A 1055 -6.36 5.06 28.36
C THR A 1055 -6.68 3.60 28.04
N PHE A 1056 -7.88 3.34 27.49
CA PHE A 1056 -8.29 2.00 27.08
C PHE A 1056 -7.45 1.49 25.90
N ALA A 1057 -7.18 2.35 24.91
CA ALA A 1057 -6.36 2.02 23.76
C ALA A 1057 -4.92 1.68 24.16
N ILE A 1058 -4.30 2.51 25.02
CA ILE A 1058 -2.96 2.28 25.57
C ILE A 1058 -2.88 0.93 26.28
N ARG A 1059 -3.83 0.62 27.16
CA ARG A 1059 -3.84 -0.68 27.88
C ARG A 1059 -3.90 -1.86 26.91
N ARG A 1060 -4.78 -1.79 25.90
CA ARG A 1060 -4.92 -2.87 24.91
C ARG A 1060 -3.69 -3.01 24.01
N GLY A 1061 -3.04 -1.91 23.66
CA GLY A 1061 -1.76 -1.93 22.93
C GLY A 1061 -0.66 -2.64 23.71
N ALA A 1062 -0.54 -2.36 25.00
CA ALA A 1062 0.44 -3.04 25.87
C ALA A 1062 0.13 -4.54 26.03
N GLU A 1063 -1.14 -4.91 26.13
CA GLU A 1063 -1.58 -6.31 26.13
C GLU A 1063 -1.22 -7.01 24.81
N PHE A 1064 -1.43 -6.35 23.67
CA PHE A 1064 -1.05 -6.86 22.36
C PHE A 1064 0.47 -7.06 22.24
N ILE A 1065 1.28 -6.04 22.58
CA ILE A 1065 2.75 -6.12 22.50
C ILE A 1065 3.27 -7.30 23.31
N LYS A 1066 2.76 -7.51 24.54
CA LYS A 1066 3.12 -8.69 25.35
C LYS A 1066 2.69 -10.02 24.71
N SER A 1067 1.53 -10.05 24.05
CA SER A 1067 0.98 -11.27 23.46
C SER A 1067 1.79 -11.82 22.28
N ILE A 1068 2.57 -10.95 21.61
CA ILE A 1068 3.39 -11.32 20.44
C ILE A 1068 4.89 -11.41 20.77
N GLN A 1069 5.29 -11.19 22.02
CA GLN A 1069 6.67 -11.39 22.46
C GLN A 1069 7.05 -12.87 22.30
N ARG A 1070 8.23 -13.14 21.75
CA ARG A 1070 8.73 -14.50 21.54
C ARG A 1070 9.16 -15.16 22.86
N GLU A 1071 9.27 -16.48 22.82
CA GLU A 1071 9.73 -17.28 23.97
C GLU A 1071 11.17 -16.97 24.38
N ASP A 1072 11.99 -16.41 23.50
CA ASP A 1072 13.35 -15.94 23.79
C ASP A 1072 13.38 -14.52 24.42
N GLY A 1073 12.23 -13.83 24.50
CA GLY A 1073 12.12 -12.45 24.99
C GLY A 1073 12.18 -11.38 23.90
N SER A 1074 12.55 -11.73 22.67
CA SER A 1074 12.63 -10.79 21.57
C SER A 1074 11.27 -10.47 20.95
N TRP A 1075 11.25 -9.42 20.14
CA TRP A 1075 10.18 -9.15 19.17
C TRP A 1075 10.77 -9.15 17.77
N TYR A 1076 10.00 -9.66 16.82
CA TYR A 1076 10.39 -9.66 15.41
C TYR A 1076 10.08 -8.29 14.77
N GLY A 1077 11.07 -7.66 14.17
CA GLY A 1077 10.91 -6.45 13.35
C GLY A 1077 10.49 -6.76 11.92
N SER A 1078 9.36 -6.20 11.50
CA SER A 1078 8.72 -6.40 10.19
C SER A 1078 9.02 -5.30 9.17
N TRP A 1079 9.47 -4.14 9.63
CA TRP A 1079 9.76 -2.96 8.80
C TRP A 1079 11.25 -2.57 8.76
N ALA A 1080 12.08 -3.21 9.59
CA ALA A 1080 13.54 -3.09 9.57
C ALA A 1080 14.21 -4.36 10.13
N CYS A 1081 15.53 -4.49 9.93
CA CYS A 1081 16.34 -5.67 10.24
C CYS A 1081 16.89 -5.69 11.69
N CYS A 1082 16.51 -6.59 12.59
CA CYS A 1082 15.22 -7.26 12.71
C CYS A 1082 14.79 -7.28 14.18
N PHE A 1083 15.54 -7.98 15.03
CA PHE A 1083 15.22 -8.17 16.44
C PHE A 1083 15.67 -6.99 17.29
N CYS A 1084 16.81 -6.35 17.04
CA CYS A 1084 17.20 -5.12 17.72
C CYS A 1084 16.15 -4.02 17.53
N TYR A 1085 15.63 -3.90 16.30
CA TYR A 1085 14.52 -3.01 15.95
C TYR A 1085 13.24 -3.41 16.70
N GLY A 1086 12.76 -4.64 16.55
CA GLY A 1086 11.54 -5.10 17.23
C GLY A 1086 11.61 -4.99 18.75
N CYS A 1087 12.76 -5.30 19.36
CA CYS A 1087 13.00 -5.19 20.80
C CYS A 1087 12.96 -3.75 21.30
N TRP A 1088 13.48 -2.78 20.53
CA TRP A 1088 13.35 -1.37 20.85
C TRP A 1088 11.87 -0.96 20.92
N PHE A 1089 11.08 -1.23 19.88
CA PHE A 1089 9.64 -0.91 19.89
C PHE A 1089 8.90 -1.65 21.01
N GLY A 1090 9.21 -2.93 21.24
CA GLY A 1090 8.59 -3.73 22.29
C GLY A 1090 8.82 -3.15 23.68
N ILE A 1091 10.08 -2.81 24.02
CA ILE A 1091 10.42 -2.20 25.31
C ILE A 1091 9.81 -0.80 25.43
N GLU A 1092 10.01 0.06 24.42
CA GLU A 1092 9.57 1.46 24.47
C GLU A 1092 8.05 1.54 24.71
N GLY A 1093 7.28 0.73 23.99
CA GLY A 1093 5.82 0.71 24.09
C GLY A 1093 5.34 0.23 25.46
N LEU A 1094 5.96 -0.81 26.02
CA LEU A 1094 5.58 -1.30 27.34
C LEU A 1094 5.94 -0.32 28.46
N ILE A 1095 7.14 0.26 28.42
CA ILE A 1095 7.57 1.26 29.42
C ILE A 1095 6.65 2.48 29.39
N LYS A 1096 6.35 3.02 28.20
CA LYS A 1096 5.46 4.19 28.08
C LYS A 1096 4.01 3.87 28.44
N ALA A 1097 3.56 2.62 28.29
CA ALA A 1097 2.28 2.15 28.81
C ALA A 1097 2.23 1.99 30.34
N GLY A 1098 3.34 2.19 31.05
CA GLY A 1098 3.44 2.08 32.50
C GLY A 1098 3.85 0.70 33.01
N GLU A 1099 4.35 -0.19 32.14
CA GLU A 1099 4.93 -1.47 32.56
C GLU A 1099 6.18 -1.24 33.40
N SER A 1100 6.38 -2.05 34.44
CA SER A 1100 7.56 -1.92 35.29
C SER A 1100 8.83 -2.31 34.52
N HIS A 1101 9.92 -1.55 34.73
CA HIS A 1101 11.28 -1.90 34.29
C HIS A 1101 11.75 -3.30 34.76
N ARG A 1102 11.13 -3.84 35.82
CA ARG A 1102 11.42 -5.17 36.39
C ARG A 1102 10.42 -6.25 35.97
N SER A 1103 9.53 -5.95 35.03
CA SER A 1103 8.59 -6.95 34.55
C SER A 1103 9.32 -8.06 33.80
N HIS A 1104 8.76 -9.27 33.82
CA HIS A 1104 9.35 -10.42 33.17
C HIS A 1104 9.57 -10.17 31.66
N ALA A 1105 8.63 -9.48 31.00
CA ALA A 1105 8.72 -9.15 29.58
C ALA A 1105 9.93 -8.24 29.29
N ILE A 1106 10.15 -7.20 30.09
CA ILE A 1106 11.26 -6.26 29.92
C ILE A 1106 12.60 -6.96 30.19
N THR A 1107 12.73 -7.64 31.34
CA THR A 1107 13.98 -8.31 31.73
C THR A 1107 14.40 -9.35 30.70
N LYS A 1108 13.46 -10.15 30.20
CA LYS A 1108 13.76 -11.20 29.21
C LYS A 1108 14.24 -10.64 27.87
N CYS A 1109 13.68 -9.51 27.44
CA CYS A 1109 14.18 -8.81 26.26
C CYS A 1109 15.58 -8.22 26.47
N CYS A 1110 15.85 -7.66 27.65
CA CYS A 1110 17.21 -7.22 28.00
C CYS A 1110 18.19 -8.40 27.98
N ASP A 1111 17.85 -9.54 28.58
CA ASP A 1111 18.68 -10.74 28.58
C ASP A 1111 18.96 -11.22 27.15
N PHE A 1112 17.94 -11.21 26.28
CA PHE A 1112 18.12 -11.49 24.86
C PHE A 1112 19.12 -10.54 24.22
N LEU A 1113 18.92 -9.22 24.32
CA LEU A 1113 19.83 -8.24 23.71
C LEU A 1113 21.25 -8.37 24.26
N LEU A 1114 21.43 -8.49 25.58
CA LEU A 1114 22.74 -8.68 26.20
C LEU A 1114 23.45 -9.94 25.70
N SER A 1115 22.71 -11.03 25.46
CA SER A 1115 23.26 -12.26 24.89
C SER A 1115 23.75 -12.11 23.43
N GLN A 1116 23.26 -11.09 22.71
CA GLN A 1116 23.64 -10.80 21.33
C GLN A 1116 24.73 -9.72 21.21
N GLN A 1117 25.17 -9.11 22.31
CA GLN A 1117 26.23 -8.10 22.26
C GLN A 1117 27.55 -8.73 21.83
N ARG A 1118 28.20 -8.14 20.83
CA ARG A 1118 29.50 -8.61 20.31
C ARG A 1118 30.66 -8.11 21.20
N PRO A 1119 31.87 -8.71 21.09
CA PRO A 1119 33.04 -8.31 21.88
C PRO A 1119 33.43 -6.83 21.74
N ASN A 1120 33.24 -6.25 20.55
CA ASN A 1120 33.47 -4.82 20.27
C ASN A 1120 32.42 -3.87 20.89
N GLY A 1121 31.42 -4.41 21.59
CA GLY A 1121 30.37 -3.66 22.27
C GLY A 1121 29.13 -3.37 21.43
N GLY A 1122 29.17 -3.61 20.12
CA GLY A 1122 28.04 -3.40 19.23
C GLY A 1122 27.07 -4.59 19.13
N TRP A 1123 26.03 -4.39 18.33
CA TRP A 1123 25.08 -5.39 17.86
C TRP A 1123 25.02 -5.34 16.34
N GLY A 1124 24.68 -6.45 15.68
CA GLY A 1124 24.55 -6.46 14.22
C GLY A 1124 23.68 -7.59 13.70
N GLU A 1125 22.78 -7.21 12.80
CA GLU A 1125 21.86 -8.08 12.08
C GLU A 1125 21.82 -7.62 10.62
N ASP A 1126 21.84 -8.57 9.69
CA ASP A 1126 21.58 -8.31 8.28
C ASP A 1126 20.16 -8.75 7.88
N PHE A 1127 19.82 -8.58 6.60
CA PHE A 1127 18.50 -8.94 6.06
C PHE A 1127 18.15 -10.44 6.23
N THR A 1128 19.16 -11.32 6.41
CA THR A 1128 18.90 -12.76 6.60
C THR A 1128 18.14 -13.01 7.89
N SER A 1129 18.28 -12.13 8.89
CA SER A 1129 17.50 -12.22 10.13
C SER A 1129 15.99 -12.18 9.88
N CYS A 1130 15.58 -11.34 8.93
CA CYS A 1130 14.19 -11.21 8.52
C CYS A 1130 13.71 -12.42 7.72
N TYR A 1131 14.51 -12.85 6.74
CA TYR A 1131 14.14 -13.96 5.86
C TYR A 1131 14.06 -15.28 6.63
N ASP A 1132 15.03 -15.54 7.50
CA ASP A 1132 15.16 -16.77 8.28
C ASP A 1132 14.33 -16.75 9.56
N LYS A 1133 13.83 -15.57 9.98
CA LYS A 1133 13.06 -15.34 11.22
C LYS A 1133 13.83 -15.75 12.48
N ASP A 1134 15.14 -15.50 12.46
CA ASP A 1134 16.12 -15.92 13.44
C ASP A 1134 17.25 -14.90 13.50
N TYR A 1135 17.89 -14.68 14.65
CA TYR A 1135 18.95 -13.67 14.74
C TYR A 1135 20.15 -14.11 13.89
N ALA A 1136 20.66 -13.26 13.01
CA ALA A 1136 21.77 -13.62 12.13
C ALA A 1136 23.07 -13.88 12.94
N GLU A 1137 23.53 -15.13 12.96
CA GLU A 1137 24.75 -15.54 13.66
C GLU A 1137 25.99 -14.75 13.21
N ASN A 1138 26.10 -14.49 11.90
CA ASN A 1138 27.17 -13.68 11.31
C ASN A 1138 26.83 -12.18 11.23
N GLY A 1139 25.62 -11.77 11.62
CA GLY A 1139 25.20 -10.37 11.70
C GLY A 1139 25.67 -9.50 10.53
N MET A 1140 26.35 -8.41 10.86
CA MET A 1140 26.87 -7.45 9.89
C MET A 1140 28.30 -7.76 9.43
N GLN A 1141 28.75 -9.03 9.44
CA GLN A 1141 30.14 -9.40 9.15
C GLN A 1141 30.64 -8.87 7.79
N SER A 1142 29.74 -8.80 6.81
CA SER A 1142 30.07 -8.34 5.45
C SER A 1142 30.14 -6.81 5.30
N TYR A 1143 29.46 -6.06 6.17
CA TYR A 1143 29.19 -4.63 5.92
C TYR A 1143 29.48 -3.70 7.11
N GLY A 1144 29.58 -4.25 8.31
CA GLY A 1144 29.83 -3.54 9.55
C GLY A 1144 31.22 -3.83 10.11
N ASP A 1145 31.36 -3.67 11.42
CA ASP A 1145 32.61 -3.85 12.15
C ASP A 1145 32.53 -5.07 13.06
N GLU A 1146 33.33 -6.09 12.77
CA GLU A 1146 33.37 -7.38 13.50
C GLU A 1146 31.97 -8.00 13.75
N GLY A 1147 31.07 -7.86 12.77
CA GLY A 1147 29.71 -8.39 12.87
C GLY A 1147 28.68 -7.44 13.50
N SER A 1148 29.08 -6.24 13.93
CA SER A 1148 28.21 -5.19 14.49
C SER A 1148 27.92 -4.08 13.47
N GLY A 1149 26.77 -3.42 13.60
CA GLY A 1149 26.37 -2.26 12.80
C GLY A 1149 25.91 -1.08 13.65
N VAL A 1150 26.11 0.14 13.18
CA VAL A 1150 25.76 1.39 13.90
C VAL A 1150 24.26 1.50 14.17
N VAL A 1151 23.43 1.10 13.21
CA VAL A 1151 21.97 1.19 13.33
C VAL A 1151 21.43 0.15 14.32
N ASN A 1152 21.84 -1.13 14.20
CA ASN A 1152 21.40 -2.17 15.13
C ASN A 1152 21.87 -1.89 16.56
N THR A 1153 23.10 -1.40 16.72
CA THR A 1153 23.64 -0.98 18.02
C THR A 1153 22.83 0.16 18.63
N ALA A 1154 22.48 1.16 17.84
CA ALA A 1154 21.65 2.26 18.32
C ALA A 1154 20.27 1.78 18.79
N TRP A 1155 19.60 0.88 18.06
CA TRP A 1155 18.32 0.31 18.52
C TRP A 1155 18.46 -0.51 19.80
N ALA A 1156 19.49 -1.35 19.91
CA ALA A 1156 19.75 -2.09 21.14
C ALA A 1156 19.98 -1.15 22.34
N LEU A 1157 20.72 -0.06 22.15
CA LEU A 1157 20.94 0.95 23.18
C LEU A 1157 19.66 1.72 23.54
N LEU A 1158 18.83 2.10 22.57
CA LEU A 1158 17.54 2.73 22.83
C LEU A 1158 16.64 1.82 23.69
N ALA A 1159 16.62 0.52 23.37
CA ALA A 1159 15.88 -0.50 24.13
C ALA A 1159 16.43 -0.67 25.56
N LEU A 1160 17.75 -0.92 25.70
CA LEU A 1160 18.38 -1.17 27.01
C LEU A 1160 18.33 0.05 27.92
N SER A 1161 18.46 1.26 27.36
CA SER A 1161 18.35 2.51 28.12
C SER A 1161 16.91 2.79 28.57
N ALA A 1162 15.90 2.58 27.70
CA ALA A 1162 14.49 2.70 28.06
C ALA A 1162 14.09 1.69 29.16
N ALA A 1163 14.62 0.46 29.07
CA ALA A 1163 14.43 -0.56 30.10
C ALA A 1163 15.12 -0.23 31.44
N LYS A 1164 16.06 0.73 31.48
CA LYS A 1164 16.97 0.96 32.60
C LYS A 1164 17.69 -0.32 32.99
N CYS A 1165 18.29 -0.97 31.99
CA CYS A 1165 19.05 -2.20 32.18
C CYS A 1165 20.10 -2.05 33.30
N SER A 1166 20.21 -3.07 34.15
CA SER A 1166 21.17 -3.07 35.26
C SER A 1166 22.62 -3.22 34.82
N ASP A 1167 22.87 -3.78 33.63
CA ASP A 1167 24.21 -3.88 33.06
C ASP A 1167 24.60 -2.58 32.35
N VAL A 1168 25.02 -1.60 33.16
CA VAL A 1168 25.48 -0.29 32.69
C VAL A 1168 26.77 -0.42 31.86
N ALA A 1169 27.60 -1.42 32.14
CA ALA A 1169 28.84 -1.66 31.41
C ALA A 1169 28.57 -2.08 29.95
N ALA A 1170 27.55 -2.91 29.72
CA ALA A 1170 27.10 -3.26 28.38
C ALA A 1170 26.64 -2.03 27.59
N ILE A 1171 25.87 -1.13 28.22
CA ILE A 1171 25.44 0.15 27.60
C ILE A 1171 26.65 1.03 27.27
N GLN A 1172 27.60 1.17 28.20
CA GLN A 1172 28.83 1.95 27.98
C GLN A 1172 29.64 1.42 26.80
N LYS A 1173 29.79 0.10 26.65
CA LYS A 1173 30.47 -0.50 25.50
C LYS A 1173 29.78 -0.20 24.18
N GLY A 1174 28.45 -0.25 24.12
CA GLY A 1174 27.70 0.11 22.91
C GLY A 1174 27.81 1.59 22.58
N VAL A 1175 27.77 2.47 23.59
CA VAL A 1175 28.03 3.91 23.41
C VAL A 1175 29.43 4.13 22.84
N GLN A 1176 30.45 3.47 23.42
CA GLN A 1176 31.82 3.56 22.93
C GLN A 1176 31.92 3.09 21.48
N TYR A 1177 31.27 1.99 21.12
CA TYR A 1177 31.19 1.52 19.74
C TYR A 1177 30.67 2.63 18.81
N LEU A 1178 29.51 3.23 19.10
CA LEU A 1178 28.96 4.31 18.27
C LEU A 1178 29.89 5.53 18.16
N MET A 1179 30.56 5.90 19.25
CA MET A 1179 31.53 7.00 19.27
C MET A 1179 32.75 6.71 18.40
N THR A 1180 33.30 5.49 18.49
CA THR A 1180 34.47 5.08 17.67
C THR A 1180 34.16 4.96 16.19
N ARG A 1181 32.89 4.75 15.83
CA ARG A 1181 32.43 4.65 14.45
C ARG A 1181 32.04 6.00 13.83
N GLN A 1182 31.98 7.09 14.61
CA GLN A 1182 31.69 8.42 14.07
C GLN A 1182 32.86 8.88 13.18
N LEU A 1183 32.54 9.35 11.98
CA LEU A 1183 33.51 9.93 11.05
C LEU A 1183 33.92 11.33 11.52
N ASP A 1184 35.09 11.80 11.08
CA ASP A 1184 35.61 13.12 11.46
C ASP A 1184 34.65 14.28 11.12
N CYS A 1185 33.77 14.08 10.14
CA CYS A 1185 32.75 15.05 9.75
C CYS A 1185 31.49 15.08 10.63
N GLY A 1186 31.35 14.17 11.60
CA GLY A 1186 30.14 13.97 12.42
C GLY A 1186 29.14 12.95 11.84
N ASP A 1187 29.34 12.50 10.60
CA ASP A 1187 28.55 11.44 9.96
C ASP A 1187 28.90 10.05 10.51
N TRP A 1188 28.15 9.03 10.10
CA TRP A 1188 28.51 7.61 10.31
C TRP A 1188 28.63 6.89 8.96
N PRO A 1189 29.47 5.84 8.87
CA PRO A 1189 29.65 5.10 7.63
C PRO A 1189 28.34 4.46 7.17
N GLN A 1190 28.13 4.41 5.85
CA GLN A 1190 27.09 3.58 5.27
C GLN A 1190 27.51 2.11 5.35
N GLU A 1191 26.75 1.34 6.12
CA GLU A 1191 26.89 -0.11 6.31
C GLU A 1191 25.79 -0.83 5.51
N GLY A 1192 25.38 -2.03 5.93
CA GLY A 1192 24.35 -2.82 5.27
C GLY A 1192 22.93 -2.23 5.34
N ILE A 1193 22.01 -2.85 4.61
CA ILE A 1193 20.63 -2.44 4.48
C ILE A 1193 19.88 -2.59 5.81
N SER A 1194 19.18 -1.55 6.23
CA SER A 1194 18.51 -1.54 7.54
C SER A 1194 17.00 -1.78 7.46
N GLY A 1195 16.37 -1.50 6.32
CA GLY A 1195 14.93 -1.68 6.12
C GLY A 1195 14.59 -3.04 5.55
N VAL A 1196 13.38 -3.51 5.85
CA VAL A 1196 12.80 -4.70 5.22
C VAL A 1196 11.30 -4.50 5.03
N PHE A 1197 10.72 -5.16 4.03
CA PHE A 1197 9.28 -5.36 3.97
C PHE A 1197 8.95 -6.78 3.53
N ASN A 1198 7.80 -7.26 3.99
CA ASN A 1198 7.24 -8.57 3.65
C ASN A 1198 8.27 -9.73 3.77
N ARG A 1199 9.12 -9.63 4.82
CA ARG A 1199 10.16 -10.59 5.24
C ARG A 1199 11.37 -10.76 4.32
N ALA A 1200 11.18 -10.65 3.00
CA ALA A 1200 12.15 -11.14 2.02
C ALA A 1200 12.79 -10.06 1.15
N CYS A 1201 12.41 -8.79 1.32
CA CYS A 1201 12.95 -7.70 0.51
C CYS A 1201 13.54 -6.60 1.38
N GLY A 1202 14.86 -6.40 1.27
CA GLY A 1202 15.54 -5.27 1.88
C GLY A 1202 15.21 -3.94 1.18
N ILE A 1203 15.19 -2.86 1.95
CA ILE A 1203 15.02 -1.48 1.48
C ILE A 1203 15.93 -0.52 2.24
N THR A 1204 16.49 0.46 1.56
CA THR A 1204 17.43 1.42 2.14
C THR A 1204 16.70 2.45 2.99
N TYR A 1205 17.16 2.68 4.22
CA TYR A 1205 16.83 3.86 5.02
C TYR A 1205 18.10 4.67 5.27
N THR A 1206 18.41 5.57 4.35
CA THR A 1206 19.67 6.34 4.35
C THR A 1206 19.87 7.12 5.66
N ALA A 1207 18.81 7.73 6.17
CA ALA A 1207 18.85 8.59 7.35
C ALA A 1207 19.18 7.85 8.66
N TYR A 1208 18.96 6.53 8.73
CA TYR A 1208 19.05 5.76 9.97
C TYR A 1208 20.44 5.79 10.61
N ARG A 1209 21.51 5.82 9.79
CA ARG A 1209 22.89 5.92 10.28
C ARG A 1209 23.20 7.24 10.96
N ASN A 1210 22.39 8.28 10.73
CA ASN A 1210 22.53 9.57 11.42
C ASN A 1210 21.53 9.65 12.59
N ILE A 1211 20.24 9.42 12.30
CA ILE A 1211 19.15 9.60 13.27
C ILE A 1211 19.35 8.73 14.51
N PHE A 1212 19.55 7.42 14.34
CA PHE A 1212 19.53 6.50 15.48
C PHE A 1212 20.78 6.60 16.36
N PRO A 1213 22.01 6.73 15.82
CA PRO A 1213 23.17 7.00 16.66
C PRO A 1213 23.04 8.29 17.46
N ILE A 1214 22.57 9.38 16.85
CA ILE A 1214 22.28 10.65 17.57
C ILE A 1214 21.31 10.39 18.73
N TRP A 1215 20.20 9.71 18.45
CA TRP A 1215 19.16 9.42 19.42
C TRP A 1215 19.68 8.57 20.59
N ALA A 1216 20.34 7.46 20.29
CA ALA A 1216 20.88 6.54 21.28
C ALA A 1216 21.93 7.21 22.16
N LEU A 1217 22.84 8.00 21.57
CA LEU A 1217 23.88 8.73 22.30
C LEU A 1217 23.28 9.79 23.22
N GLY A 1218 22.31 10.58 22.74
CA GLY A 1218 21.62 11.58 23.56
C GLY A 1218 20.91 10.96 24.77
N ARG A 1219 20.16 9.88 24.54
CA ARG A 1219 19.44 9.14 25.60
C ARG A 1219 20.39 8.49 26.60
N CYS A 1220 21.42 7.79 26.12
CA CYS A 1220 22.39 7.12 26.99
C CYS A 1220 23.24 8.12 27.79
N SER A 1221 23.57 9.29 27.23
CA SER A 1221 24.32 10.33 27.95
C SER A 1221 23.58 10.80 29.20
N LYS A 1222 22.24 10.94 29.14
CA LYS A 1222 21.41 11.30 30.29
C LYS A 1222 21.39 10.20 31.36
N LEU A 1223 21.43 8.93 30.94
CA LEU A 1223 21.42 7.78 31.85
C LEU A 1223 22.77 7.59 32.56
N LEU A 1224 23.88 7.74 31.83
CA LEU A 1224 25.24 7.53 32.35
C LEU A 1224 25.75 8.72 33.19
N GLY A 1225 25.25 9.93 32.95
CA GLY A 1225 25.77 11.16 33.53
C GLY A 1225 27.07 11.62 32.85
N GLU A 1226 27.39 12.92 32.91
CA GLU A 1226 28.54 13.50 32.20
C GLU A 1226 29.89 12.87 32.66
N ASP A 1227 30.03 12.56 33.95
CA ASP A 1227 31.27 12.02 34.56
C ASP A 1227 31.60 10.56 34.17
N HIS A 1228 30.60 9.76 33.72
CA HIS A 1228 30.81 8.39 33.24
C HIS A 1228 30.68 8.25 31.72
N SER A 1229 30.41 9.36 31.03
CA SER A 1229 30.33 9.43 29.57
C SER A 1229 31.68 9.71 28.90
N GLY A 1230 32.70 10.13 29.67
CA GLY A 1230 34.05 10.34 29.19
C GLY A 1230 35.04 9.43 29.91
N ILE A 1231 35.69 8.53 29.17
CA ILE A 1231 36.94 7.88 29.63
C ILE A 1231 37.91 7.77 28.45
N ALA A 1232 39.17 8.05 28.77
CA ALA A 1232 40.34 8.03 27.92
C ALA A 1232 40.33 6.88 26.92
N VAL A 1233 40.50 7.23 25.65
CA VAL A 1233 40.90 6.33 24.57
C VAL A 1233 42.26 5.76 24.97
N SER A 1234 42.29 4.66 25.73
CA SER A 1234 43.51 3.91 25.96
C SER A 1234 43.90 3.28 24.63
N GLY A 1235 45.02 3.77 24.08
CA GLY A 1235 45.61 3.21 22.88
C GLY A 1235 46.29 1.89 23.21
N GLU A 1236 45.85 0.84 22.53
CA GLU A 1236 46.72 -0.25 22.10
C GLU A 1236 46.67 -0.34 20.58
#